data_AF-A0A8J7MDU2-F1
#
_entry.id   AF-A0A8J7MDU2-F1
#
_cell.length_a   1.000
_cell.length_b   1.000
_cell.length_c   1.000
_cell.angle_alpha   90.00
_cell.angle_beta   90.00
_cell.angle_gamma   90.00
#
_symmetry.space_group_name_H-M   'P 1'
#
loop_
_entity.id
_entity.type
_entity.pdbx_description
1 polymer ?
#
loop_
_entity_poly.entity_id
_entity_poly.type
_entity_poly.pdbx_seq_one_letter_code
_entity_poly.pdbx_strand_id
1 'polypeptide(L)'
;MALTCLLALVVNALAAELPIYLSDSHAGSFAFFASELDFDEEYTLILIDAHSDASGVFASDRLRTGLRSVLSLRQRASRAREWVENGEIQPFSWIEPLMPEPIQRVIWVAGEDLSGDELATKQAELAKHLNWQTQLEPRACGMLDDRFKVVDWQGFEKLSLAGKLVLSIDLDYYAQPGFSADWIERDWRRLSSLPDVKAASISISRPWLADDQQAYQFVEAILDEVFLMQNVDIQLDAFLLTQLDRSMKAKEYLSKGLEVPRLQWSESPDSLRQLILQNLDRIEIPASADRWKTMISSWQAEMTELKLGLANFQPDLDGVWRLHQRKLSDLWLTGQTGEYEKVRWWRLQPAEPVYNLLRDTRLGKGFTGDAGSFVSLRRQLVAETDDLALAATSWADLLPAPGVAGVLKLQAEVVAANGASWSTPIEIRVRDRDGIAGSLIEQLGSPYVFGIGKLMQGQSTGAETLVGNDCANFLVYAMRRHGYKIPWSNPAQIKRYLFLRQEGVSVADRFQLDQTHGHSGWVIHLGSHVAYLWQDVGELGFLDADDLVIHHLSGYPEIISLEELLKGRSRFDIYELPDLAEDQVLAFGGDVNLQHYELGDELLVGELSQQVEAADFFMVNLECSLGGDEQQVRGGRFQFVIDDGDKLRALVDAGVDVVSLANNHAMDGGVGGLKLTLDELRSLGVIAVGAGENVALAATPVVESFGSVKVAVVAVNAIGGERGAAGEASAGVLSWPKHKDQLAQSLARANELADFVVVMPHWGAEYTSVITPLQRDLARWLVDHGADAVVGSHSHMAQRAEYFRGVPIVYSLGNLYFPNQSRIGFNDYQVLSLALDRKHGFFIKCWRANGEW
;
A
#
# COMPACT_ATOMS: atom_id res chain seq x y z
N MET A 1 29.34 22.87 -12.60
CA MET A 1 28.11 23.69 -12.63
C MET A 1 27.21 23.30 -13.81
N ALA A 2 26.98 22.00 -14.02
CA ALA A 2 26.15 21.46 -15.11
C ALA A 2 25.61 20.05 -14.75
N LEU A 3 25.23 19.84 -13.48
CA LEU A 3 24.68 18.56 -13.01
C LEU A 3 23.32 18.71 -12.28
N THR A 4 22.78 19.94 -12.22
CA THR A 4 21.56 20.24 -11.46
C THR A 4 20.33 20.51 -12.35
N CYS A 5 20.48 20.54 -13.67
CA CYS A 5 19.37 20.88 -14.60
C CYS A 5 18.77 19.69 -15.36
N LEU A 6 19.25 18.46 -15.17
CA LEU A 6 18.72 17.26 -15.85
C LEU A 6 17.83 16.37 -14.96
N LEU A 7 17.75 16.65 -13.65
CA LEU A 7 16.84 15.96 -12.74
C LEU A 7 15.42 16.55 -12.70
N ALA A 8 15.17 17.68 -13.36
CA ALA A 8 13.86 18.36 -13.34
C ALA A 8 12.94 18.00 -14.52
N LEU A 9 13.37 17.16 -15.47
CA LEU A 9 12.64 16.87 -16.71
C LEU A 9 12.26 15.39 -16.92
N VAL A 10 12.54 14.51 -15.95
CA VAL A 10 12.07 13.10 -15.95
C VAL A 10 11.14 12.82 -14.75
N VAL A 11 10.79 13.85 -13.98
CA VAL A 11 9.85 13.75 -12.87
C VAL A 11 8.45 14.07 -13.41
N ASN A 12 7.49 13.20 -13.10
CA ASN A 12 6.05 13.28 -13.40
C ASN A 12 5.55 12.63 -14.70
N ALA A 13 5.86 11.34 -14.88
CA ALA A 13 4.81 10.41 -15.27
C ALA A 13 4.37 9.65 -14.02
N LEU A 14 3.84 10.39 -13.03
CA LEU A 14 3.10 9.77 -11.93
C LEU A 14 1.93 8.99 -12.54
N ALA A 15 1.58 7.86 -11.93
CA ALA A 15 0.21 7.36 -12.07
C ALA A 15 -0.64 8.52 -11.62
N ALA A 16 -1.31 9.15 -12.54
CA ALA A 16 -1.93 10.40 -12.19
C ALA A 16 -3.24 10.02 -11.52
N GLU A 17 -3.18 9.88 -10.19
CA GLU A 17 -4.30 9.68 -9.29
C GLU A 17 -5.43 10.63 -9.71
N LEU A 18 -6.68 10.15 -9.65
CA LEU A 18 -7.82 11.03 -9.87
C LEU A 18 -7.96 11.90 -8.61
N PRO A 19 -7.75 13.22 -8.68
CA PRO A 19 -8.12 14.08 -7.58
C PRO A 19 -9.66 14.13 -7.51
N ILE A 20 -10.19 13.78 -6.35
CA ILE A 20 -11.61 13.81 -5.99
C ILE A 20 -11.72 14.74 -4.79
N TYR A 21 -12.49 15.82 -4.94
CA TYR A 21 -12.72 16.79 -3.89
C TYR A 21 -14.15 16.71 -3.40
N LEU A 22 -14.36 16.56 -2.09
CA LEU A 22 -15.67 16.63 -1.46
C LEU A 22 -15.75 17.82 -0.50
N SER A 23 -16.81 18.62 -0.66
CA SER A 23 -17.01 19.86 0.10
C SER A 23 -18.47 20.08 0.50
N ASP A 24 -18.70 20.80 1.61
CA ASP A 24 -20.02 21.26 2.03
C ASP A 24 -20.53 22.50 1.27
N SER A 25 -19.86 22.86 0.15
CA SER A 25 -20.17 24.02 -0.67
C SER A 25 -19.50 24.01 -2.06
N HIS A 26 -20.18 24.56 -3.08
CA HIS A 26 -19.63 24.76 -4.43
C HIS A 26 -18.45 25.72 -4.52
N ALA A 27 -18.28 26.63 -3.56
CA ALA A 27 -17.15 27.56 -3.58
C ALA A 27 -15.80 26.83 -3.55
N GLY A 28 -15.75 25.69 -2.83
CA GLY A 28 -14.59 24.82 -2.79
C GLY A 28 -14.25 24.20 -4.15
N SER A 29 -15.27 23.75 -4.89
CA SER A 29 -15.11 23.14 -6.22
C SER A 29 -14.30 24.01 -7.17
N PHE A 30 -14.54 25.32 -7.16
CA PHE A 30 -13.77 26.24 -8.00
C PHE A 30 -12.30 26.30 -7.58
N ALA A 31 -12.04 26.46 -6.28
CA ALA A 31 -10.68 26.56 -5.77
C ALA A 31 -9.87 25.29 -6.08
N PHE A 32 -10.53 24.13 -5.95
CA PHE A 32 -10.00 22.83 -6.31
C PHE A 32 -9.62 22.74 -7.80
N PHE A 33 -10.54 22.99 -8.73
CA PHE A 33 -10.17 22.91 -10.15
C PHE A 33 -9.12 23.95 -10.56
N ALA A 34 -9.12 25.13 -9.93
CA ALA A 34 -8.09 26.13 -10.16
C ALA A 34 -6.69 25.66 -9.70
N SER A 35 -6.61 24.78 -8.69
CA SER A 35 -5.36 24.18 -8.22
C SER A 35 -4.95 22.94 -9.02
N GLU A 36 -5.91 22.15 -9.52
CA GLU A 36 -5.62 20.87 -10.18
C GLU A 36 -5.44 20.95 -11.70
N LEU A 37 -6.14 21.86 -12.38
CA LEU A 37 -6.17 21.87 -13.84
C LEU A 37 -5.02 22.67 -14.46
N ASP A 38 -4.56 22.19 -15.60
CA ASP A 38 -3.64 22.94 -16.47
C ASP A 38 -4.43 23.91 -17.35
N PHE A 39 -4.17 25.20 -17.22
CA PHE A 39 -4.89 26.23 -17.95
C PHE A 39 -4.48 26.35 -19.42
N ASP A 40 -3.53 25.55 -19.89
CA ASP A 40 -3.14 25.55 -21.31
C ASP A 40 -3.69 24.34 -22.08
N GLU A 41 -4.49 23.49 -21.43
CA GLU A 41 -5.15 22.33 -22.04
C GLU A 41 -6.61 22.61 -22.44
N GLU A 42 -7.33 21.61 -22.96
CA GLU A 42 -8.76 21.71 -23.28
C GLU A 42 -9.53 20.63 -22.52
N TYR A 43 -10.59 21.02 -21.80
CA TYR A 43 -11.45 20.10 -21.04
C TYR A 43 -12.93 20.25 -21.41
N THR A 44 -13.67 19.15 -21.24
CA THR A 44 -15.14 19.14 -21.19
C THR A 44 -15.60 18.98 -19.74
N LEU A 45 -16.40 19.92 -19.26
CA LEU A 45 -17.04 19.85 -17.94
C LEU A 45 -18.35 19.08 -18.06
N ILE A 46 -18.50 18.04 -17.25
CA ILE A 46 -19.75 17.30 -17.07
C ILE A 46 -20.32 17.70 -15.72
N LEU A 47 -21.54 18.21 -15.74
CA LEU A 47 -22.18 18.81 -14.58
C LEU A 47 -23.49 18.07 -14.25
N ILE A 48 -23.58 17.60 -13.00
CA ILE A 48 -24.79 17.10 -12.37
C ILE A 48 -25.22 18.12 -11.32
N ASP A 49 -26.29 18.85 -11.59
CA ASP A 49 -26.75 19.96 -10.76
C ASP A 49 -28.27 20.14 -10.96
N ALA A 50 -28.99 20.51 -9.90
CA ALA A 50 -30.44 20.73 -9.92
C ALA A 50 -30.81 22.20 -10.09
N HIS A 51 -29.88 23.11 -9.82
CA HIS A 51 -30.21 24.50 -9.57
C HIS A 51 -29.46 25.42 -10.52
N SER A 52 -30.22 26.28 -11.20
CA SER A 52 -29.70 27.34 -12.07
C SER A 52 -29.31 28.59 -11.28
N ASP A 53 -29.16 28.48 -9.95
CA ASP A 53 -29.17 29.59 -8.99
C ASP A 53 -27.87 30.39 -8.93
N ALA A 54 -27.03 30.25 -9.97
CA ALA A 54 -25.88 31.06 -10.33
C ALA A 54 -26.12 32.55 -10.05
N SER A 55 -25.88 32.98 -8.81
CA SER A 55 -25.71 34.39 -8.52
C SER A 55 -24.45 34.79 -9.26
N GLY A 56 -24.59 35.72 -10.22
CA GLY A 56 -23.52 36.10 -11.13
C GLY A 56 -22.22 36.31 -10.36
N VAL A 57 -21.16 35.63 -10.79
CA VAL A 57 -19.84 35.80 -10.19
C VAL A 57 -19.39 37.24 -10.43
N PHE A 58 -19.29 38.02 -9.37
CA PHE A 58 -18.84 39.41 -9.46
C PHE A 58 -17.37 39.46 -9.93
N ALA A 59 -17.10 40.25 -10.96
CA ALA A 59 -15.75 40.47 -11.49
C ALA A 59 -15.01 39.19 -11.93
N SER A 60 -15.71 38.28 -12.60
CA SER A 60 -15.16 37.04 -13.16
C SER A 60 -13.86 37.23 -13.96
N ASP A 61 -13.73 38.30 -14.76
CA ASP A 61 -12.50 38.64 -15.49
C ASP A 61 -11.30 38.93 -14.56
N ARG A 62 -11.54 39.61 -13.44
CA ARG A 62 -10.51 39.90 -12.42
C ARG A 62 -10.02 38.60 -11.80
N LEU A 63 -10.94 37.68 -11.46
CA LEU A 63 -10.61 36.39 -10.86
C LEU A 63 -9.82 35.52 -11.85
N ARG A 64 -10.25 35.45 -13.11
CA ARG A 64 -9.52 34.73 -14.19
C ARG A 64 -8.11 35.29 -14.43
N THR A 65 -7.99 36.60 -14.59
CA THR A 65 -6.69 37.27 -14.75
C THR A 65 -5.81 37.07 -13.52
N GLY A 66 -6.42 37.15 -12.33
CA GLY A 66 -5.75 36.92 -11.06
C GLY A 66 -5.12 35.53 -10.97
N LEU A 67 -5.80 34.48 -11.41
CA LEU A 67 -5.22 33.13 -11.44
C LEU A 67 -4.14 32.94 -12.49
N ARG A 68 -4.28 33.53 -13.69
CA ARG A 68 -3.23 33.47 -14.72
C ARG A 68 -1.98 34.28 -14.37
N SER A 69 -2.11 35.28 -13.49
CA SER A 69 -0.99 36.13 -13.05
C SER A 69 -0.06 35.49 -12.02
N VAL A 70 -0.40 34.32 -11.47
CA VAL A 70 0.46 33.57 -10.53
C VAL A 70 1.15 32.41 -11.22
N LEU A 71 2.40 32.13 -10.84
CA LEU A 71 3.27 31.22 -11.57
C LEU A 71 3.25 29.77 -11.05
N SER A 72 2.67 29.50 -9.87
CA SER A 72 2.64 28.16 -9.28
C SER A 72 1.26 27.71 -8.82
N LEU A 73 1.02 26.39 -8.84
CA LEU A 73 -0.22 25.76 -8.35
C LEU A 73 -0.51 26.15 -6.89
N ARG A 74 0.52 26.17 -6.04
CA ARG A 74 0.40 26.59 -4.62
C ARG A 74 -0.09 28.04 -4.49
N GLN A 75 0.39 28.95 -5.33
CA GLN A 75 -0.08 30.34 -5.35
C GLN A 75 -1.51 30.45 -5.88
N ARG A 76 -1.88 29.65 -6.88
CA ARG A 76 -3.27 29.53 -7.36
C ARG A 76 -4.21 29.07 -6.25
N ALA A 77 -3.87 27.96 -5.59
CA ALA A 77 -4.63 27.41 -4.48
C ALA A 77 -4.77 28.40 -3.30
N SER A 78 -3.70 29.13 -2.96
CA SER A 78 -3.74 30.16 -1.91
C SER A 78 -4.67 31.32 -2.28
N ARG A 79 -4.61 31.78 -3.53
CA ARG A 79 -5.40 32.91 -4.01
C ARG A 79 -6.89 32.55 -4.14
N ALA A 80 -7.19 31.36 -4.66
CA ALA A 80 -8.56 30.88 -4.74
C ALA A 80 -9.18 30.73 -3.35
N ARG A 81 -8.45 30.18 -2.37
CA ARG A 81 -8.89 30.11 -0.97
C ARG A 81 -9.18 31.49 -0.38
N GLU A 82 -8.28 32.46 -0.55
CA GLU A 82 -8.50 33.84 -0.09
C GLU A 82 -9.82 34.43 -0.64
N TRP A 83 -10.13 34.19 -1.91
CA TRP A 83 -11.37 34.66 -2.52
C TRP A 83 -12.62 33.94 -2.01
N VAL A 84 -12.52 32.66 -1.68
CA VAL A 84 -13.60 31.91 -1.02
C VAL A 84 -13.83 32.45 0.39
N GLU A 85 -12.77 32.61 1.20
CA GLU A 85 -12.85 33.13 2.58
C GLU A 85 -13.46 34.54 2.63
N ASN A 86 -13.04 35.41 1.71
CA ASN A 86 -13.53 36.79 1.60
C ASN A 86 -14.96 36.90 1.03
N GLY A 87 -15.56 35.78 0.59
CA GLY A 87 -16.87 35.79 -0.07
C GLY A 87 -16.83 36.57 -1.39
N GLU A 88 -15.73 36.49 -2.13
CA GLU A 88 -15.68 36.92 -3.54
C GLU A 88 -16.22 35.82 -4.45
N ILE A 89 -15.96 34.55 -4.11
CA ILE A 89 -16.59 33.36 -4.68
C ILE A 89 -17.65 32.89 -3.70
N GLN A 90 -18.91 32.74 -4.15
CA GLN A 90 -20.02 32.40 -3.26
C GLN A 90 -20.20 30.89 -3.09
N PRO A 91 -20.68 30.44 -1.92
CA PRO A 91 -20.95 29.03 -1.63
C PRO A 91 -21.87 28.28 -2.60
N PHE A 92 -22.77 29.01 -3.27
CA PHE A 92 -23.74 28.48 -4.24
C PHE A 92 -23.62 29.22 -5.58
N SER A 93 -22.41 29.69 -5.93
CA SER A 93 -22.13 30.27 -7.25
C SER A 93 -21.62 29.20 -8.20
N TRP A 94 -22.03 29.34 -9.45
CA TRP A 94 -21.66 28.47 -10.55
C TRP A 94 -20.17 28.56 -10.91
N ILE A 95 -19.61 27.45 -11.40
CA ILE A 95 -18.17 27.26 -11.56
C ILE A 95 -17.63 27.79 -12.90
N GLU A 96 -18.47 27.82 -13.93
CA GLU A 96 -18.10 28.16 -15.31
C GLU A 96 -17.64 29.62 -15.51
N PRO A 97 -18.22 30.67 -14.88
CA PRO A 97 -17.77 32.03 -15.07
C PRO A 97 -16.35 32.28 -14.55
N LEU A 98 -15.87 31.42 -13.65
CA LEU A 98 -14.62 31.58 -12.91
C LEU A 98 -13.43 30.86 -13.55
N MET A 99 -13.67 29.91 -14.45
CA MET A 99 -12.62 29.10 -15.05
C MET A 99 -11.93 29.89 -16.18
N PRO A 100 -10.61 30.15 -16.12
CA PRO A 100 -9.87 30.67 -17.29
C PRO A 100 -10.00 29.68 -18.47
N GLU A 101 -9.57 30.00 -19.70
CA GLU A 101 -9.37 28.98 -20.77
C GLU A 101 -8.60 27.81 -20.12
N PRO A 102 -9.26 26.68 -19.80
CA PRO A 102 -9.24 25.50 -20.66
C PRO A 102 -10.60 24.78 -20.82
N ILE A 103 -11.70 25.18 -20.15
CA ILE A 103 -13.01 24.52 -20.31
C ILE A 103 -13.66 24.97 -21.61
N GLN A 104 -13.71 24.09 -22.60
CA GLN A 104 -14.23 24.41 -23.93
C GLN A 104 -15.71 24.07 -24.10
N ARG A 105 -16.19 23.06 -23.39
CA ARG A 105 -17.52 22.50 -23.54
C ARG A 105 -18.10 22.16 -22.17
N VAL A 106 -19.40 22.42 -22.01
CA VAL A 106 -20.14 22.07 -20.80
C VAL A 106 -21.32 21.20 -21.18
N ILE A 107 -21.44 20.05 -20.52
CA ILE A 107 -22.55 19.12 -20.67
C ILE A 107 -23.28 19.07 -19.33
N TRP A 108 -24.49 19.63 -19.31
CA TRP A 108 -25.38 19.52 -18.16
C TRP A 108 -26.23 18.27 -18.33
N VAL A 109 -26.11 17.32 -17.41
CA VAL A 109 -26.94 16.12 -17.41
C VAL A 109 -28.13 16.36 -16.48
N ALA A 110 -29.32 16.48 -17.08
CA ALA A 110 -30.56 16.37 -16.35
C ALA A 110 -30.73 14.89 -15.95
N GLY A 111 -30.74 14.60 -14.66
CA GLY A 111 -30.85 13.22 -14.17
C GLY A 111 -32.27 12.62 -14.22
N GLU A 112 -33.26 13.33 -14.77
CA GLU A 112 -34.56 12.78 -15.15
C GLU A 112 -34.64 12.61 -16.68
N ASP A 113 -35.42 11.63 -17.14
CA ASP A 113 -35.69 11.45 -18.57
C ASP A 113 -36.64 12.56 -19.03
N LEU A 114 -36.08 13.57 -19.69
CA LEU A 114 -36.80 14.72 -20.19
C LEU A 114 -37.26 14.50 -21.64
N SER A 115 -38.48 14.90 -21.96
CA SER A 115 -38.93 15.03 -23.34
C SER A 115 -38.14 16.12 -24.09
N GLY A 116 -38.19 16.10 -25.42
CA GLY A 116 -37.47 17.09 -26.24
C GLY A 116 -37.87 18.55 -25.94
N ASP A 117 -39.13 18.79 -25.61
CA ASP A 117 -39.63 20.14 -25.27
C ASP A 117 -39.18 20.58 -23.87
N GLU A 118 -39.09 19.67 -22.91
CA GLU A 118 -38.58 19.94 -21.56
C GLU A 118 -37.07 20.22 -21.59
N LEU A 119 -36.31 19.45 -22.37
CA LEU A 119 -34.89 19.72 -22.62
C LEU A 119 -34.66 21.11 -23.23
N ALA A 120 -35.45 21.48 -24.24
CA ALA A 120 -35.36 22.80 -24.86
C ALA A 120 -35.70 23.93 -23.89
N THR A 121 -36.70 23.72 -23.03
CA THR A 121 -37.09 24.67 -21.97
C THR A 121 -35.97 24.84 -20.95
N LYS A 122 -35.39 23.74 -20.46
CA LYS A 122 -34.30 23.75 -19.48
C LYS A 122 -33.02 24.36 -20.06
N GLN A 123 -32.68 24.05 -21.31
CA GLN A 123 -31.60 24.71 -22.05
C GLN A 123 -31.81 26.22 -22.11
N ALA A 124 -33.01 26.68 -22.45
CA ALA A 124 -33.33 28.11 -22.55
C ALA A 124 -33.35 28.82 -21.18
N GLU A 125 -33.73 28.13 -20.12
CA GLU A 125 -33.62 28.62 -18.74
C GLU A 125 -32.16 28.81 -18.35
N LEU A 126 -31.36 27.75 -18.45
CA LEU A 126 -29.95 27.75 -18.07
C LEU A 126 -29.12 28.74 -18.90
N ALA A 127 -29.41 28.86 -20.21
CA ALA A 127 -28.79 29.86 -21.09
C ALA A 127 -28.95 31.29 -20.58
N LYS A 128 -30.07 31.62 -19.91
CA LYS A 128 -30.26 32.96 -19.32
C LYS A 128 -29.25 33.21 -18.22
N HIS A 129 -28.98 32.22 -17.36
CA HIS A 129 -28.04 32.34 -16.25
C HIS A 129 -26.58 32.29 -16.71
N LEU A 130 -26.31 31.62 -17.84
CA LEU A 130 -24.99 31.47 -18.47
C LEU A 130 -24.46 32.75 -19.13
N ASN A 131 -25.34 33.45 -19.85
CA ASN A 131 -24.91 34.47 -20.82
C ASN A 131 -25.09 35.91 -20.32
N TRP A 132 -25.54 36.13 -19.07
CA TRP A 132 -25.99 37.46 -18.66
C TRP A 132 -25.19 38.09 -17.50
N GLN A 133 -24.66 39.29 -17.79
CA GLN A 133 -24.28 40.42 -16.91
C GLN A 133 -22.80 40.76 -16.62
N THR A 134 -21.78 40.03 -17.08
CA THR A 134 -20.37 40.45 -16.82
C THR A 134 -19.41 40.51 -18.01
N GLN A 135 -19.87 40.33 -19.26
CA GLN A 135 -18.98 40.56 -20.40
C GLN A 135 -18.67 42.05 -20.56
N LEU A 136 -17.51 42.49 -20.07
CA LEU A 136 -16.89 43.75 -20.49
C LEU A 136 -16.16 43.59 -21.83
N GLU A 137 -15.66 42.39 -22.14
CA GLU A 137 -15.03 42.02 -23.42
C GLU A 137 -15.53 40.64 -23.92
N PRO A 138 -15.54 40.37 -25.24
CA PRO A 138 -15.84 39.05 -25.78
C PRO A 138 -14.84 38.02 -25.27
N ARG A 139 -15.32 36.84 -24.84
CA ARG A 139 -14.43 35.72 -24.54
C ARG A 139 -13.61 35.37 -25.79
N ALA A 140 -12.31 35.12 -25.65
CA ALA A 140 -11.46 34.67 -26.76
C ALA A 140 -11.99 33.37 -27.42
N CYS A 141 -12.73 32.56 -26.65
CA CYS A 141 -13.38 31.34 -27.11
C CYS A 141 -14.81 31.52 -27.70
N GLY A 142 -15.35 32.74 -27.78
CA GLY A 142 -16.67 33.04 -28.34
C GLY A 142 -17.85 32.86 -27.37
N MET A 143 -19.09 32.98 -27.89
CA MET A 143 -20.34 32.77 -27.14
C MET A 143 -20.41 31.34 -26.57
N LEU A 144 -21.06 31.18 -25.43
CA LEU A 144 -21.26 29.87 -24.77
C LEU A 144 -22.38 29.04 -25.37
N ASP A 145 -23.34 29.69 -26.04
CA ASP A 145 -24.58 29.04 -26.49
C ASP A 145 -24.30 27.84 -27.41
N ASP A 146 -23.20 27.85 -28.18
CA ASP A 146 -22.80 26.75 -29.07
C ASP A 146 -22.05 25.60 -28.36
N ARG A 147 -21.63 25.79 -27.11
CA ARG A 147 -20.71 24.90 -26.37
C ARG A 147 -21.29 24.39 -25.04
N PHE A 148 -22.45 24.90 -24.66
CA PHE A 148 -23.26 24.44 -23.54
C PHE A 148 -24.42 23.58 -24.04
N LYS A 149 -24.56 22.36 -23.51
CA LYS A 149 -25.65 21.45 -23.90
C LYS A 149 -26.28 20.79 -22.68
N VAL A 150 -27.60 20.91 -22.56
CA VAL A 150 -28.42 20.10 -21.66
C VAL A 150 -28.79 18.80 -22.35
N VAL A 151 -28.60 17.68 -21.65
CA VAL A 151 -28.99 16.33 -22.07
C VAL A 151 -29.64 15.61 -20.90
N ASP A 152 -30.52 14.65 -21.19
CA ASP A 152 -30.93 13.61 -20.24
C ASP A 152 -29.87 12.49 -20.21
N TRP A 153 -30.05 11.49 -19.34
CA TRP A 153 -29.14 10.34 -19.28
C TRP A 153 -29.09 9.55 -20.60
N GLN A 154 -30.23 9.34 -21.26
CA GLN A 154 -30.28 8.62 -22.54
C GLN A 154 -29.54 9.37 -23.66
N GLY A 155 -29.64 10.70 -23.67
CA GLY A 155 -28.92 11.58 -24.58
C GLY A 155 -27.43 11.62 -24.25
N PHE A 156 -27.07 11.62 -22.97
CA PHE A 156 -25.68 11.60 -22.49
C PHE A 156 -24.93 10.34 -22.94
N GLU A 157 -25.52 9.15 -22.80
CA GLU A 157 -24.92 7.88 -23.21
C GLU A 157 -24.64 7.80 -24.73
N LYS A 158 -25.36 8.59 -25.54
CA LYS A 158 -25.17 8.66 -27.00
C LYS A 158 -24.10 9.67 -27.41
N LEU A 159 -23.57 10.48 -26.48
CA LEU A 159 -22.53 11.46 -26.79
C LEU A 159 -21.19 10.76 -27.00
N SER A 160 -20.52 11.08 -28.10
CA SER A 160 -19.09 10.82 -28.19
C SER A 160 -18.36 11.84 -27.32
N LEU A 161 -17.83 11.36 -26.20
CA LEU A 161 -16.98 12.11 -25.29
C LEU A 161 -15.52 11.81 -25.67
N ALA A 162 -14.86 12.78 -26.30
CA ALA A 162 -13.45 12.70 -26.65
C ALA A 162 -12.69 13.84 -25.96
N GLY A 163 -11.47 13.56 -25.53
CA GLY A 163 -10.63 14.52 -24.81
C GLY A 163 -10.77 14.41 -23.29
N LYS A 164 -10.26 15.43 -22.60
CA LYS A 164 -10.10 15.43 -21.14
C LYS A 164 -11.40 15.82 -20.46
N LEU A 165 -11.85 15.04 -19.49
CA LEU A 165 -13.12 15.26 -18.80
C LEU A 165 -12.90 15.75 -17.37
N VAL A 166 -13.78 16.63 -16.90
CA VAL A 166 -13.83 17.08 -15.50
C VAL A 166 -15.28 16.94 -15.01
N LEU A 167 -15.47 16.43 -13.81
CA LEU A 167 -16.79 16.13 -13.24
C LEU A 167 -17.11 17.11 -12.12
N SER A 168 -18.30 17.70 -12.11
CA SER A 168 -18.82 18.46 -10.98
C SER A 168 -20.21 17.95 -10.62
N ILE A 169 -20.40 17.52 -9.38
CA ILE A 169 -21.62 16.87 -8.90
C ILE A 169 -22.11 17.63 -7.66
N ASP A 170 -23.31 18.22 -7.70
CA ASP A 170 -24.01 18.62 -6.48
C ASP A 170 -24.90 17.46 -6.01
N LEU A 171 -24.73 17.05 -4.75
CA LEU A 171 -25.53 16.01 -4.14
C LEU A 171 -26.96 16.47 -3.83
N ASP A 172 -27.18 17.77 -3.67
CA ASP A 172 -28.54 18.30 -3.49
C ASP A 172 -29.43 18.06 -4.73
N TYR A 173 -28.82 17.72 -5.87
CA TYR A 173 -29.50 17.26 -7.07
C TYR A 173 -30.50 16.15 -6.78
N TYR A 174 -30.12 15.21 -5.91
CA TYR A 174 -30.89 14.02 -5.55
C TYR A 174 -31.94 14.29 -4.47
N ALA A 175 -32.08 15.53 -3.98
CA ALA A 175 -33.15 15.90 -3.05
C ALA A 175 -34.52 16.05 -3.75
N GLN A 176 -34.55 16.04 -5.09
CA GLN A 176 -35.78 16.15 -5.87
C GLN A 176 -36.68 14.92 -5.69
N PRO A 177 -38.02 15.08 -5.79
CA PRO A 177 -38.94 13.95 -5.69
C PRO A 177 -38.64 12.85 -6.71
N GLY A 178 -38.59 11.60 -6.25
CA GLY A 178 -38.37 10.42 -7.11
C GLY A 178 -36.93 9.90 -7.15
N PHE A 179 -35.97 10.62 -6.57
CA PHE A 179 -34.60 10.16 -6.38
C PHE A 179 -34.42 9.44 -5.04
N SER A 180 -33.51 8.46 -5.01
CA SER A 180 -33.03 7.79 -3.79
C SER A 180 -31.50 7.85 -3.75
N ALA A 181 -30.89 7.51 -2.61
CA ALA A 181 -29.44 7.43 -2.48
C ALA A 181 -28.79 6.49 -3.52
N ASP A 182 -29.49 5.42 -3.95
CA ASP A 182 -29.02 4.49 -4.98
C ASP A 182 -28.74 5.17 -6.34
N TRP A 183 -29.37 6.32 -6.61
CA TRP A 183 -29.10 7.09 -7.83
C TRP A 183 -27.70 7.72 -7.79
N ILE A 184 -27.23 8.14 -6.61
CA ILE A 184 -25.88 8.69 -6.42
C ILE A 184 -24.85 7.61 -6.79
N GLU A 185 -25.02 6.39 -6.28
CA GLU A 185 -24.17 5.24 -6.60
C GLU A 185 -24.15 4.96 -8.11
N ARG A 186 -25.34 4.84 -8.70
CA ARG A 186 -25.50 4.54 -10.13
C ARG A 186 -24.83 5.59 -11.01
N ASP A 187 -25.08 6.87 -10.73
CA ASP A 187 -24.62 7.97 -11.57
C ASP A 187 -23.11 8.20 -11.36
N TRP A 188 -22.60 8.04 -10.14
CA TRP A 188 -21.15 8.04 -9.89
C TRP A 188 -20.42 6.95 -10.67
N ARG A 189 -20.92 5.70 -10.66
CA ARG A 189 -20.31 4.60 -11.42
C ARG A 189 -20.28 4.86 -12.92
N ARG A 190 -21.33 5.48 -13.46
CA ARG A 190 -21.37 5.91 -14.87
C ARG A 190 -20.35 6.99 -15.18
N LEU A 191 -20.21 7.99 -14.31
CA LEU A 191 -19.31 9.12 -14.54
C LEU A 191 -17.84 8.77 -14.32
N SER A 192 -17.53 7.99 -13.28
CA SER A 192 -16.17 7.56 -12.94
C SER A 192 -15.59 6.53 -13.92
N SER A 193 -16.44 5.83 -14.68
CA SER A 193 -16.02 4.93 -15.75
C SER A 193 -15.77 5.63 -17.10
N LEU A 194 -16.03 6.93 -17.20
CA LEU A 194 -15.75 7.69 -18.41
C LEU A 194 -14.24 7.70 -18.73
N PRO A 195 -13.88 7.70 -20.02
CA PRO A 195 -12.49 7.77 -20.42
C PRO A 195 -11.89 9.15 -20.09
N ASP A 196 -10.64 9.16 -19.62
CA ASP A 196 -9.81 10.35 -19.45
C ASP A 196 -10.36 11.44 -18.50
N VAL A 197 -11.05 11.03 -17.43
CA VAL A 197 -11.42 11.92 -16.32
C VAL A 197 -10.17 12.42 -15.60
N LYS A 198 -10.08 13.74 -15.41
CA LYS A 198 -8.90 14.43 -14.85
C LYS A 198 -9.07 14.91 -13.43
N ALA A 199 -10.30 15.23 -13.04
CA ALA A 199 -10.65 15.67 -11.70
C ALA A 199 -12.17 15.53 -11.50
N ALA A 200 -12.59 15.27 -10.26
CA ALA A 200 -13.99 15.26 -9.86
C ALA A 200 -14.20 16.12 -8.62
N SER A 201 -15.22 16.98 -8.64
CA SER A 201 -15.67 17.71 -7.47
C SER A 201 -17.09 17.28 -7.09
N ILE A 202 -17.30 17.05 -5.81
CA ILE A 202 -18.58 16.67 -5.20
C ILE A 202 -18.90 17.73 -4.15
N SER A 203 -20.04 18.37 -4.28
CA SER A 203 -20.52 19.38 -3.33
C SER A 203 -21.81 18.93 -2.68
N ILE A 204 -22.03 19.36 -1.43
CA ILE A 204 -23.32 19.19 -0.76
C ILE A 204 -23.83 20.51 -0.20
N SER A 205 -24.88 21.04 -0.82
CA SER A 205 -25.46 22.33 -0.46
C SER A 205 -26.58 22.19 0.57
N ARG A 206 -26.22 22.17 1.87
CA ARG A 206 -27.17 21.93 2.98
C ARG A 206 -28.49 22.74 2.94
N PRO A 207 -28.53 24.03 2.54
CA PRO A 207 -29.78 24.81 2.46
C PRO A 207 -30.84 24.32 1.46
N TRP A 208 -30.50 23.39 0.58
CA TRP A 208 -31.43 22.77 -0.37
C TRP A 208 -31.98 21.43 0.10
N LEU A 209 -31.49 20.94 1.24
CA LEU A 209 -31.88 19.65 1.84
C LEU A 209 -32.91 19.85 2.95
N ALA A 210 -33.74 18.82 3.18
CA ALA A 210 -34.78 18.86 4.20
C ALA A 210 -34.20 18.99 5.62
N ASP A 211 -33.23 18.14 5.94
CA ASP A 211 -32.57 18.06 7.24
C ASP A 211 -31.12 17.55 7.12
N ASP A 212 -30.40 17.49 8.24
CA ASP A 212 -29.02 16.99 8.29
C ASP A 212 -28.98 15.48 8.01
N GLN A 213 -30.05 14.74 8.32
CA GLN A 213 -30.12 13.30 8.09
C GLN A 213 -30.09 12.98 6.60
N GLN A 214 -30.86 13.72 5.77
CA GLN A 214 -30.78 13.60 4.32
C GLN A 214 -29.38 13.94 3.80
N ALA A 215 -28.73 14.95 4.39
CA ALA A 215 -27.37 15.33 4.01
C ALA A 215 -26.35 14.22 4.31
N TYR A 216 -26.41 13.62 5.50
CA TYR A 216 -25.54 12.50 5.87
C TYR A 216 -25.76 11.30 4.96
N GLN A 217 -27.01 10.98 4.60
CA GLN A 217 -27.31 9.89 3.66
C GLN A 217 -26.65 10.08 2.29
N PHE A 218 -26.65 11.31 1.76
CA PHE A 218 -26.03 11.59 0.46
C PHE A 218 -24.50 11.57 0.53
N VAL A 219 -23.92 12.16 1.59
CA VAL A 219 -22.46 12.13 1.81
C VAL A 219 -21.97 10.69 2.01
N GLU A 220 -22.69 9.91 2.81
CA GLU A 220 -22.35 8.51 3.06
C GLU A 220 -22.42 7.70 1.75
N ALA A 221 -23.49 7.85 0.96
CA ALA A 221 -23.65 7.15 -0.31
C ALA A 221 -22.53 7.44 -1.32
N ILE A 222 -22.10 8.70 -1.46
CA ILE A 222 -21.01 9.03 -2.39
C ILE A 222 -19.63 8.62 -1.84
N LEU A 223 -19.37 8.81 -0.55
CA LEU A 223 -18.09 8.42 0.05
C LEU A 223 -17.91 6.91 0.02
N ASP A 224 -18.97 6.14 0.23
CA ASP A 224 -18.92 4.68 0.16
C ASP A 224 -18.43 4.20 -1.21
N GLU A 225 -18.91 4.83 -2.30
CA GLU A 225 -18.46 4.53 -3.66
C GLU A 225 -17.06 5.07 -3.98
N VAL A 226 -16.73 6.28 -3.53
CA VAL A 226 -15.39 6.87 -3.71
C VAL A 226 -14.32 6.01 -3.01
N PHE A 227 -14.62 5.48 -1.81
CA PHE A 227 -13.72 4.59 -1.09
C PHE A 227 -13.60 3.19 -1.73
N LEU A 228 -14.50 2.77 -2.63
CA LEU A 228 -14.31 1.56 -3.42
C LEU A 228 -13.34 1.74 -4.60
N MET A 229 -13.04 2.97 -5.01
CA MET A 229 -12.01 3.26 -6.01
C MET A 229 -10.60 3.04 -5.45
N GLN A 230 -9.63 2.75 -6.31
CA GLN A 230 -8.21 2.60 -5.97
C GLN A 230 -7.38 3.59 -6.79
N ASN A 231 -6.23 4.01 -6.26
CA ASN A 231 -5.33 4.97 -6.92
C ASN A 231 -6.03 6.32 -7.25
N VAL A 232 -6.71 6.86 -6.25
CA VAL A 232 -7.40 8.17 -6.27
C VAL A 232 -6.90 9.00 -5.11
N ASP A 233 -6.82 10.31 -5.30
CA ASP A 233 -6.50 11.29 -4.26
C ASP A 233 -7.82 11.89 -3.76
N ILE A 234 -8.14 11.71 -2.47
CA ILE A 234 -9.43 12.11 -1.90
C ILE A 234 -9.20 13.28 -0.96
N GLN A 235 -9.69 14.45 -1.34
CA GLN A 235 -9.66 15.65 -0.52
C GLN A 235 -11.02 15.87 0.12
N LEU A 236 -11.06 15.95 1.45
CA LEU A 236 -12.28 16.21 2.20
C LEU A 236 -12.17 17.57 2.89
N ASP A 237 -12.92 18.54 2.37
CA ASP A 237 -12.91 19.91 2.85
C ASP A 237 -14.27 20.29 3.47
N ALA A 238 -14.33 20.20 4.79
CA ALA A 238 -15.49 20.57 5.56
C ALA A 238 -15.25 21.87 6.33
N PHE A 239 -16.34 22.49 6.78
CA PHE A 239 -16.34 23.69 7.61
C PHE A 239 -16.02 24.97 6.85
N LEU A 240 -16.37 25.04 5.56
CA LEU A 240 -16.11 26.22 4.77
C LEU A 240 -16.83 27.45 5.40
N LEU A 241 -16.04 28.38 5.93
CA LEU A 241 -16.54 29.65 6.48
C LEU A 241 -16.31 30.75 5.46
N THR A 242 -17.34 31.07 4.68
CA THR A 242 -17.33 32.33 3.91
C THR A 242 -17.76 33.47 4.82
N GLN A 243 -16.92 34.48 5.01
CA GLN A 243 -17.23 35.61 5.91
C GLN A 243 -18.47 36.41 5.48
N LEU A 244 -18.85 36.33 4.19
CA LEU A 244 -19.98 37.03 3.58
C LEU A 244 -20.68 36.15 2.53
N ASP A 245 -21.66 35.33 2.94
CA ASP A 245 -22.52 34.58 2.01
C ASP A 245 -23.62 35.49 1.42
N ARG A 246 -23.51 35.82 0.13
CA ARG A 246 -24.43 36.70 -0.61
C ARG A 246 -25.21 35.97 -1.69
N SER A 247 -25.18 34.65 -1.68
CA SER A 247 -25.95 33.80 -2.58
C SER A 247 -27.44 34.10 -2.51
N MET A 248 -28.19 33.72 -3.56
CA MET A 248 -29.64 33.90 -3.58
C MET A 248 -30.31 33.12 -2.45
N LYS A 249 -29.82 31.91 -2.16
CA LYS A 249 -30.33 31.08 -1.08
C LYS A 249 -30.06 31.69 0.30
N ALA A 250 -28.84 32.17 0.56
CA ALA A 250 -28.55 32.85 1.82
C ALA A 250 -29.41 34.10 2.01
N LYS A 251 -29.61 34.91 0.95
CA LYS A 251 -30.53 36.06 0.98
C LYS A 251 -31.96 35.64 1.32
N GLU A 252 -32.44 34.51 0.81
CA GLU A 252 -33.76 33.98 1.14
C GLU A 252 -33.91 33.71 2.64
N TYR A 253 -32.96 32.98 3.25
CA TYR A 253 -32.95 32.69 4.69
C TYR A 253 -32.83 33.96 5.53
N LEU A 254 -31.87 34.82 5.20
CA LEU A 254 -31.62 36.08 5.92
C LEU A 254 -32.83 37.03 5.84
N SER A 255 -33.55 37.06 4.71
CA SER A 255 -34.78 37.86 4.57
C SER A 255 -35.91 37.40 5.50
N LYS A 256 -35.88 36.13 5.93
CA LYS A 256 -36.80 35.53 6.90
C LYS A 256 -36.28 35.63 8.34
N GLY A 257 -35.12 36.25 8.56
CA GLY A 257 -34.47 36.32 9.89
C GLY A 257 -33.92 34.98 10.38
N LEU A 258 -33.68 34.03 9.47
CA LEU A 258 -33.13 32.71 9.76
C LEU A 258 -31.63 32.67 9.47
N GLU A 259 -30.91 31.82 10.21
CA GLU A 259 -29.53 31.47 9.87
C GLU A 259 -29.49 30.53 8.65
N VAL A 260 -28.42 30.62 7.87
CA VAL A 260 -28.21 29.72 6.72
C VAL A 260 -27.70 28.39 7.27
N PRO A 261 -28.43 27.27 7.08
CA PRO A 261 -28.03 25.99 7.64
C PRO A 261 -26.73 25.49 7.01
N ARG A 262 -25.86 24.88 7.83
CA ARG A 262 -24.58 24.27 7.45
C ARG A 262 -24.53 22.85 8.01
N LEU A 263 -23.89 21.94 7.29
CA LEU A 263 -23.76 20.55 7.70
C LEU A 263 -22.92 20.45 8.99
N GLN A 264 -23.47 19.81 10.02
CA GLN A 264 -22.79 19.67 11.32
C GLN A 264 -21.96 18.39 11.38
N TRP A 265 -20.78 18.36 10.75
CA TRP A 265 -19.94 17.16 10.71
C TRP A 265 -19.69 16.49 12.08
N SER A 266 -19.60 17.24 13.17
CA SER A 266 -19.44 16.67 14.52
C SER A 266 -20.62 15.81 14.99
N GLU A 267 -21.80 15.98 14.39
CA GLU A 267 -23.04 15.24 14.65
C GLU A 267 -23.29 14.16 13.58
N SER A 268 -22.27 13.80 12.78
CA SER A 268 -22.37 12.71 11.81
C SER A 268 -22.85 11.41 12.48
N PRO A 269 -23.70 10.61 11.82
CA PRO A 269 -24.11 9.32 12.35
C PRO A 269 -22.93 8.36 12.43
N ASP A 270 -23.04 7.35 13.31
CA ASP A 270 -21.96 6.38 13.53
C ASP A 270 -21.53 5.66 12.24
N SER A 271 -22.46 5.42 11.30
CA SER A 271 -22.16 4.84 9.99
C SER A 271 -21.16 5.68 9.19
N LEU A 272 -21.43 6.99 9.04
CA LEU A 272 -20.56 7.93 8.34
C LEU A 272 -19.23 8.15 9.09
N ARG A 273 -19.26 8.23 10.44
CA ARG A 273 -18.05 8.35 11.25
C ARG A 273 -17.12 7.16 11.03
N GLN A 274 -17.64 5.94 11.09
CA GLN A 274 -16.85 4.73 10.85
C GLN A 274 -16.29 4.69 9.42
N LEU A 275 -17.12 5.02 8.42
CA LEU A 275 -16.70 5.04 7.02
C LEU A 275 -15.48 5.96 6.80
N ILE A 276 -15.51 7.15 7.40
CA ILE A 276 -14.38 8.10 7.37
C ILE A 276 -13.18 7.56 8.16
N LEU A 277 -13.40 7.07 9.40
CA LEU A 277 -12.33 6.55 10.26
C LEU A 277 -11.55 5.41 9.60
N GLN A 278 -12.23 4.54 8.84
CA GLN A 278 -11.63 3.40 8.14
C GLN A 278 -10.80 3.78 6.91
N ASN A 279 -10.99 5.00 6.40
CA ASN A 279 -10.30 5.49 5.20
C ASN A 279 -9.44 6.73 5.49
N LEU A 280 -9.12 7.02 6.76
CA LEU A 280 -8.35 8.21 7.15
C LEU A 280 -6.99 8.31 6.47
N ASP A 281 -6.33 7.18 6.21
CA ASP A 281 -5.04 7.11 5.52
C ASP A 281 -5.13 7.47 4.03
N ARG A 282 -6.36 7.54 3.50
CA ARG A 282 -6.66 7.86 2.10
C ARG A 282 -7.27 9.25 1.92
N ILE A 283 -7.49 9.99 3.00
CA ILE A 283 -8.13 11.31 2.98
C ILE A 283 -7.09 12.38 3.26
N GLU A 284 -6.94 13.32 2.32
CA GLU A 284 -6.25 14.58 2.55
C GLU A 284 -7.24 15.64 3.08
N ILE A 285 -6.80 16.42 4.05
CA ILE A 285 -7.56 17.51 4.64
C ILE A 285 -6.89 18.84 4.26
N PRO A 286 -7.36 19.52 3.19
CA PRO A 286 -6.67 20.70 2.65
C PRO A 286 -6.85 21.97 3.49
N ALA A 287 -7.90 22.03 4.32
CA ALA A 287 -8.22 23.14 5.22
C ALA A 287 -8.79 22.65 6.55
N SER A 288 -8.78 23.52 7.58
CA SER A 288 -9.32 23.21 8.91
C SER A 288 -8.74 21.96 9.60
N ALA A 289 -7.47 21.61 9.30
CA ALA A 289 -6.81 20.40 9.77
C ALA A 289 -6.85 20.20 11.30
N ASP A 290 -6.70 21.27 12.09
CA ASP A 290 -6.77 21.19 13.56
C ASP A 290 -8.17 20.82 14.07
N ARG A 291 -9.22 21.33 13.40
CA ARG A 291 -10.61 21.03 13.73
C ARG A 291 -10.95 19.58 13.37
N TRP A 292 -10.54 19.14 12.18
CA TRP A 292 -10.63 17.75 11.77
C TRP A 292 -9.89 16.83 12.74
N LYS A 293 -8.63 17.13 13.08
CA LYS A 293 -7.83 16.33 14.01
C LYS A 293 -8.51 16.18 15.38
N THR A 294 -9.07 17.26 15.90
CA THR A 294 -9.81 17.25 17.17
C THR A 294 -11.05 16.36 17.07
N MET A 295 -11.84 16.51 16.00
CA MET A 295 -13.05 15.73 15.75
C MET A 295 -12.75 14.24 15.60
N ILE A 296 -11.79 13.88 14.73
CA ILE A 296 -11.35 12.50 14.51
C ILE A 296 -10.82 11.88 15.81
N SER A 297 -10.05 12.62 16.61
CA SER A 297 -9.56 12.12 17.90
C SER A 297 -10.71 11.81 18.87
N SER A 298 -11.77 12.62 18.88
CA SER A 298 -12.99 12.34 19.66
C SER A 298 -13.66 11.06 19.16
N TRP A 299 -13.84 10.94 17.85
CA TRP A 299 -14.48 9.77 17.23
C TRP A 299 -13.71 8.49 17.52
N GLN A 300 -12.38 8.51 17.40
CA GLN A 300 -11.52 7.36 17.72
C GLN A 300 -11.57 6.95 19.20
N ALA A 301 -11.81 7.90 20.11
CA ALA A 301 -11.96 7.60 21.54
C ALA A 301 -13.34 7.03 21.89
N GLU A 302 -14.36 7.37 21.10
CA GLU A 302 -15.75 6.94 21.31
C GLU A 302 -16.07 5.61 20.61
N MET A 303 -15.47 5.36 19.44
CA MET A 303 -15.84 4.26 18.56
C MET A 303 -14.87 3.09 18.65
N THR A 304 -15.43 1.87 18.59
CA THR A 304 -14.63 0.66 18.43
C THR A 304 -14.59 0.30 16.95
N GLU A 305 -13.40 0.13 16.39
CA GLU A 305 -13.23 -0.23 14.99
C GLU A 305 -13.64 -1.69 14.74
N LEU A 306 -14.50 -1.92 13.76
CA LEU A 306 -14.87 -3.25 13.28
C LEU A 306 -13.75 -3.86 12.44
N LYS A 307 -13.18 -4.96 12.91
CA LYS A 307 -12.04 -5.63 12.28
C LYS A 307 -12.32 -7.08 11.96
N LEU A 308 -12.01 -7.45 10.72
CA LEU A 308 -11.93 -8.84 10.31
C LEU A 308 -10.57 -9.45 10.67
N GLY A 309 -10.60 -10.69 11.13
CA GLY A 309 -9.40 -11.49 11.34
C GLY A 309 -9.64 -12.96 10.98
N LEU A 310 -8.56 -13.68 10.70
CA LEU A 310 -8.56 -15.14 10.57
C LEU A 310 -7.97 -15.76 11.84
N ALA A 311 -8.65 -16.74 12.41
CA ALA A 311 -8.14 -17.43 13.60
C ALA A 311 -6.78 -18.07 13.33
N ASN A 312 -5.83 -17.91 14.26
CA ASN A 312 -4.48 -18.50 14.21
C ASN A 312 -3.57 -17.98 13.08
N PHE A 313 -3.99 -16.98 12.31
CA PHE A 313 -3.16 -16.34 11.30
C PHE A 313 -2.89 -14.87 11.67
N GLN A 314 -1.92 -14.27 11.01
CA GLN A 314 -1.70 -12.82 11.00
C GLN A 314 -1.51 -12.37 9.54
N PRO A 315 -1.85 -11.13 9.17
CA PRO A 315 -1.54 -10.62 7.84
C PRO A 315 -0.05 -10.39 7.70
N ASP A 316 0.52 -10.58 6.51
CA ASP A 316 1.88 -10.15 6.17
C ASP A 316 2.01 -8.62 6.29
N LEU A 317 3.23 -8.06 6.20
CA LEU A 317 3.50 -6.64 6.37
C LEU A 317 2.76 -5.76 5.38
N ASP A 318 2.47 -6.27 4.18
CA ASP A 318 1.65 -5.60 3.18
C ASP A 318 0.14 -5.60 3.53
N GLY A 319 -0.25 -6.20 4.65
CA GLY A 319 -1.65 -6.27 5.11
C GLY A 319 -2.42 -7.47 4.55
N VAL A 320 -1.77 -8.32 3.74
CA VAL A 320 -2.40 -9.45 3.06
C VAL A 320 -2.32 -10.72 3.92
N TRP A 321 -3.43 -11.42 4.05
CA TRP A 321 -3.47 -12.73 4.72
C TRP A 321 -3.15 -13.83 3.71
N ARG A 322 -2.00 -14.48 3.86
CA ARG A 322 -1.59 -15.57 2.96
C ARG A 322 -1.80 -16.93 3.61
N LEU A 323 -2.54 -17.81 2.92
CA LEU A 323 -2.88 -19.14 3.42
C LEU A 323 -2.58 -20.22 2.38
N HIS A 324 -2.27 -21.42 2.86
CA HIS A 324 -2.29 -22.61 2.03
C HIS A 324 -3.74 -23.13 1.93
N GLN A 325 -4.19 -23.59 0.76
CA GLN A 325 -5.56 -24.07 0.51
C GLN A 325 -5.99 -25.21 1.44
N ARG A 326 -5.02 -25.97 1.97
CA ARG A 326 -5.25 -27.05 2.95
C ARG A 326 -5.34 -26.56 4.41
N LYS A 327 -5.13 -25.27 4.66
CA LYS A 327 -5.06 -24.64 5.99
C LYS A 327 -5.94 -23.38 6.03
N LEU A 328 -7.13 -23.43 5.42
CA LEU A 328 -8.10 -22.34 5.55
C LEU A 328 -8.61 -22.24 6.99
N SER A 329 -9.11 -21.07 7.36
CA SER A 329 -9.61 -20.79 8.71
C SER A 329 -10.88 -19.96 8.64
N ASP A 330 -11.69 -20.06 9.69
CA ASP A 330 -12.85 -19.21 9.89
C ASP A 330 -12.42 -17.76 10.04
N LEU A 331 -13.29 -16.88 9.54
CA LEU A 331 -13.22 -15.43 9.72
C LEU A 331 -13.99 -15.04 10.95
N TRP A 332 -13.53 -13.99 11.61
CA TRP A 332 -14.14 -13.45 12.82
C TRP A 332 -14.18 -11.94 12.73
N LEU A 333 -15.31 -11.38 13.09
CA LEU A 333 -15.50 -9.95 13.25
C LEU A 333 -15.30 -9.60 14.73
N THR A 334 -14.42 -8.64 14.97
CA THR A 334 -14.13 -8.10 16.30
C THR A 334 -14.49 -6.62 16.35
N GLY A 335 -14.71 -6.10 17.56
CA GLY A 335 -15.07 -4.70 17.76
C GLY A 335 -16.57 -4.39 17.74
N GLN A 336 -17.42 -5.38 17.45
CA GLN A 336 -18.87 -5.20 17.53
C GLN A 336 -19.32 -5.04 18.98
N THR A 337 -19.99 -3.93 19.27
CA THR A 337 -20.56 -3.62 20.58
C THR A 337 -22.06 -3.36 20.45
N GLY A 338 -22.86 -3.96 21.34
CA GLY A 338 -24.32 -3.78 21.35
C GLY A 338 -25.09 -4.83 20.54
N GLU A 339 -26.42 -4.63 20.48
CA GLU A 339 -27.32 -5.52 19.74
C GLU A 339 -27.19 -5.28 18.23
N TYR A 340 -27.18 -6.38 17.47
CA TYR A 340 -27.22 -6.38 16.02
C TYR A 340 -28.24 -7.42 15.55
N GLU A 341 -28.78 -7.24 14.35
CA GLU A 341 -29.75 -8.15 13.77
C GLU A 341 -29.05 -9.30 13.03
N LYS A 342 -28.01 -8.98 12.28
CA LYS A 342 -27.26 -9.91 11.41
C LYS A 342 -25.93 -9.33 10.95
N VAL A 343 -25.07 -10.20 10.42
CA VAL A 343 -23.84 -9.82 9.70
C VAL A 343 -23.98 -10.25 8.24
N ARG A 344 -23.73 -9.32 7.32
CA ARG A 344 -23.60 -9.60 5.89
C ARG A 344 -22.14 -9.61 5.51
N TRP A 345 -21.75 -10.63 4.76
CA TRP A 345 -20.40 -10.84 4.31
C TRP A 345 -20.32 -10.52 2.82
N TRP A 346 -19.38 -9.67 2.44
CA TRP A 346 -19.26 -9.12 1.11
C TRP A 346 -17.91 -9.46 0.52
N ARG A 347 -17.91 -9.96 -0.72
CA ARG A 347 -16.73 -10.04 -1.56
C ARG A 347 -16.55 -8.71 -2.27
N LEU A 348 -15.37 -8.11 -2.13
CA LEU A 348 -14.93 -7.02 -2.99
C LEU A 348 -14.18 -7.61 -4.17
N GLN A 349 -14.54 -7.21 -5.38
CA GLN A 349 -13.85 -7.63 -6.60
C GLN A 349 -13.75 -6.47 -7.58
N PRO A 350 -12.76 -6.46 -8.48
CA PRO A 350 -12.71 -5.48 -9.56
C PRO A 350 -14.04 -5.41 -10.31
N ALA A 351 -14.50 -4.19 -10.59
CA ALA A 351 -15.71 -3.96 -11.38
C ALA A 351 -15.54 -4.46 -12.82
N GLU A 352 -14.32 -4.32 -13.35
CA GLU A 352 -13.93 -4.69 -14.71
C GLU A 352 -12.66 -5.57 -14.70
N PRO A 353 -12.48 -6.42 -15.73
CA PRO A 353 -11.31 -7.29 -15.81
C PRO A 353 -10.05 -6.58 -16.37
N VAL A 354 -10.20 -5.36 -16.90
CA VAL A 354 -9.12 -4.60 -17.56
C VAL A 354 -9.18 -3.12 -17.20
N TYR A 355 -8.02 -2.54 -16.89
CA TYR A 355 -7.84 -1.10 -16.62
C TYR A 355 -6.60 -0.54 -17.34
N ASN A 356 -6.62 0.77 -17.61
CA ASN A 356 -5.52 1.48 -18.27
C ASN A 356 -5.12 2.75 -17.48
N LEU A 357 -4.03 2.67 -16.72
CA LEU A 357 -3.57 3.79 -15.87
C LEU A 357 -2.77 4.85 -16.63
N LEU A 358 -2.44 4.64 -17.91
CA LEU A 358 -1.71 5.65 -18.68
C LEU A 358 -2.68 6.66 -19.31
N ARG A 359 -2.58 7.92 -18.88
CA ARG A 359 -3.22 9.07 -19.56
C ARG A 359 -2.76 9.08 -21.03
N ASP A 360 -3.71 9.20 -21.97
CA ASP A 360 -3.58 8.93 -23.42
C ASP A 360 -2.20 9.22 -24.03
N THR A 361 -1.36 8.19 -24.12
CA THR A 361 -0.06 8.23 -24.81
C THR A 361 -0.16 7.85 -26.28
N ARG A 362 -1.37 7.71 -26.85
CA ARG A 362 -1.67 7.04 -28.14
C ARG A 362 -1.24 5.55 -28.22
N LEU A 363 -0.52 5.03 -27.22
CA LEU A 363 -0.15 3.63 -27.07
C LEU A 363 -1.30 2.76 -26.53
N GLY A 364 -2.24 3.36 -25.76
CA GLY A 364 -3.31 2.64 -25.04
C GLY A 364 -4.49 2.19 -25.90
N LYS A 365 -4.85 2.96 -26.96
CA LYS A 365 -6.01 2.65 -27.82
C LYS A 365 -5.91 1.30 -28.55
N GLY A 366 -4.71 0.71 -28.66
CA GLY A 366 -4.50 -0.57 -29.31
C GLY A 366 -4.49 -1.79 -28.39
N PHE A 367 -4.29 -1.63 -27.08
CA PHE A 367 -4.01 -2.75 -26.16
C PHE A 367 -5.16 -3.07 -25.20
N THR A 368 -5.88 -2.05 -24.71
CA THR A 368 -6.99 -2.22 -23.75
C THR A 368 -8.29 -1.54 -24.20
N GLY A 369 -8.32 -0.92 -25.38
CA GLY A 369 -9.50 -0.21 -25.89
C GLY A 369 -9.92 0.95 -24.97
N ASP A 370 -11.22 1.03 -24.68
CA ASP A 370 -11.86 2.05 -23.84
C ASP A 370 -11.91 1.67 -22.34
N ALA A 371 -10.97 0.84 -21.86
CA ALA A 371 -10.89 0.44 -20.46
C ALA A 371 -10.81 1.64 -19.50
N GLY A 372 -11.44 1.49 -18.33
CA GLY A 372 -11.43 2.52 -17.28
C GLY A 372 -10.02 2.90 -16.84
N SER A 373 -9.85 4.18 -16.50
CA SER A 373 -8.54 4.72 -16.07
C SER A 373 -8.26 4.60 -14.58
N PHE A 374 -9.23 4.11 -13.81
CA PHE A 374 -9.15 3.90 -12.37
C PHE A 374 -9.74 2.55 -12.01
N VAL A 375 -9.11 1.83 -11.08
CA VAL A 375 -9.63 0.57 -10.59
C VAL A 375 -10.74 0.85 -9.59
N SER A 376 -11.90 0.25 -9.78
CA SER A 376 -13.03 0.34 -8.83
C SER A 376 -13.44 -1.06 -8.40
N LEU A 377 -13.83 -1.21 -7.14
CA LEU A 377 -14.33 -2.45 -6.58
C LEU A 377 -15.86 -2.45 -6.53
N ARG A 378 -16.45 -3.62 -6.70
CA ARG A 378 -17.89 -3.85 -6.46
C ARG A 378 -18.08 -4.85 -5.33
N ARG A 379 -19.13 -4.64 -4.53
CA ARG A 379 -19.57 -5.58 -3.50
C ARG A 379 -20.45 -6.67 -4.10
N GLN A 380 -20.17 -7.92 -3.73
CA GLN A 380 -21.00 -9.07 -4.01
C GLN A 380 -21.34 -9.77 -2.69
N LEU A 381 -22.62 -9.89 -2.38
CA LEU A 381 -23.06 -10.59 -1.17
C LEU A 381 -22.63 -12.05 -1.23
N VAL A 382 -21.97 -12.53 -0.17
CA VAL A 382 -21.48 -13.89 -0.01
C VAL A 382 -22.43 -14.69 0.86
N ALA A 383 -22.69 -14.18 2.06
CA ALA A 383 -23.46 -14.84 3.09
C ALA A 383 -24.10 -13.82 4.03
N GLU A 384 -25.13 -14.25 4.72
CA GLU A 384 -25.74 -13.54 5.84
C GLU A 384 -25.74 -14.51 7.03
N THR A 385 -25.25 -14.06 8.18
CA THR A 385 -25.12 -14.89 9.39
C THR A 385 -25.68 -14.17 10.61
N ASP A 386 -26.12 -14.95 11.59
CA ASP A 386 -26.58 -14.45 12.90
C ASP A 386 -25.43 -14.40 13.93
N ASP A 387 -24.20 -14.68 13.50
CA ASP A 387 -22.98 -14.70 14.31
C ASP A 387 -21.92 -13.73 13.78
N LEU A 388 -20.90 -13.47 14.59
CA LEU A 388 -19.75 -12.65 14.21
C LEU A 388 -18.67 -13.45 13.47
N ALA A 389 -19.01 -14.61 12.91
CA ALA A 389 -18.07 -15.51 12.29
C ALA A 389 -18.52 -15.92 10.89
N LEU A 390 -17.56 -16.26 10.03
CA LEU A 390 -17.87 -16.91 8.75
C LEU A 390 -16.99 -18.13 8.61
N ALA A 391 -17.64 -19.29 8.54
CA ALA A 391 -16.96 -20.56 8.36
C ALA A 391 -16.09 -20.57 7.09
N ALA A 392 -14.91 -21.19 7.17
CA ALA A 392 -14.00 -21.31 6.04
C ALA A 392 -14.67 -21.85 4.76
N THR A 393 -15.57 -22.83 4.92
CA THR A 393 -16.31 -23.44 3.83
C THR A 393 -17.23 -22.47 3.08
N SER A 394 -17.70 -21.41 3.73
CA SER A 394 -18.63 -20.44 3.14
C SER A 394 -17.96 -19.46 2.20
N TRP A 395 -16.64 -19.25 2.33
CA TRP A 395 -15.89 -18.33 1.47
C TRP A 395 -14.84 -19.03 0.59
N ALA A 396 -14.46 -20.27 0.90
CA ALA A 396 -13.49 -21.04 0.11
C ALA A 396 -13.93 -21.19 -1.36
N ASP A 397 -15.21 -21.42 -1.62
CA ASP A 397 -15.77 -21.61 -2.97
C ASP A 397 -15.85 -20.31 -3.78
N LEU A 398 -15.56 -19.15 -3.18
CA LEU A 398 -15.52 -17.86 -3.87
C LEU A 398 -14.20 -17.64 -4.62
N LEU A 399 -13.18 -18.45 -4.33
CA LEU A 399 -11.92 -18.39 -5.05
C LEU A 399 -12.16 -18.61 -6.55
N PRO A 400 -11.41 -17.92 -7.43
CA PRO A 400 -11.75 -17.76 -8.85
C PRO A 400 -11.83 -19.08 -9.65
N ALA A 401 -11.33 -20.21 -9.14
CA ALA A 401 -11.64 -21.52 -9.70
C ALA A 401 -11.81 -22.60 -8.61
N PRO A 402 -12.78 -23.53 -8.74
CA PRO A 402 -12.96 -24.63 -7.80
C PRO A 402 -11.70 -25.48 -7.68
N GLY A 403 -11.20 -25.65 -6.45
CA GLY A 403 -9.96 -26.37 -6.21
C GLY A 403 -8.69 -25.58 -6.52
N VAL A 404 -8.78 -24.33 -6.94
CA VAL A 404 -7.63 -23.46 -7.27
C VAL A 404 -7.51 -22.32 -6.27
N ALA A 405 -6.27 -22.03 -5.94
CA ALA A 405 -5.85 -20.91 -5.13
C ALA A 405 -6.05 -19.55 -5.86
N GLY A 406 -6.00 -18.42 -5.15
CA GLY A 406 -6.32 -17.12 -5.73
C GLY A 406 -6.44 -16.00 -4.71
N VAL A 407 -6.87 -14.82 -5.16
CA VAL A 407 -7.15 -13.68 -4.29
C VAL A 407 -8.64 -13.52 -4.00
N LEU A 408 -8.94 -13.13 -2.76
CA LEU A 408 -10.25 -12.76 -2.29
C LEU A 408 -10.14 -11.53 -1.39
N LYS A 409 -10.92 -10.49 -1.66
CA LYS A 409 -11.10 -9.37 -0.73
C LYS A 409 -12.46 -9.51 -0.05
N LEU A 410 -12.49 -9.42 1.27
CA LEU A 410 -13.71 -9.57 2.07
C LEU A 410 -13.92 -8.35 2.96
N GLN A 411 -15.19 -8.01 3.13
CA GLN A 411 -15.68 -6.98 4.04
C GLN A 411 -16.93 -7.52 4.75
N ALA A 412 -17.16 -7.12 5.99
CA ALA A 412 -18.39 -7.40 6.71
C ALA A 412 -19.19 -6.11 6.92
N GLU A 413 -20.52 -6.27 6.96
CA GLU A 413 -21.50 -5.25 7.30
C GLU A 413 -22.30 -5.79 8.48
N VAL A 414 -22.25 -5.11 9.62
CA VAL A 414 -23.13 -5.39 10.76
C VAL A 414 -24.38 -4.57 10.59
N VAL A 415 -25.53 -5.23 10.51
CA VAL A 415 -26.84 -4.60 10.41
C VAL A 415 -27.44 -4.48 11.80
N ALA A 416 -27.74 -3.27 12.23
CA ALA A 416 -28.41 -2.98 13.49
C ALA A 416 -29.64 -2.09 13.27
N ALA A 417 -30.50 -1.99 14.29
CA ALA A 417 -31.76 -1.24 14.21
C ALA A 417 -31.56 0.26 13.90
N ASN A 418 -30.39 0.82 14.20
CA ASN A 418 -30.04 2.23 14.00
C ASN A 418 -29.13 2.49 12.78
N GLY A 419 -28.79 1.46 11.99
CA GLY A 419 -27.95 1.61 10.81
C GLY A 419 -27.02 0.42 10.57
N ALA A 420 -26.26 0.51 9.48
CA ALA A 420 -25.21 -0.46 9.16
C ALA A 420 -23.83 0.08 9.57
N SER A 421 -22.95 -0.83 9.96
CA SER A 421 -21.56 -0.54 10.33
C SER A 421 -20.66 -1.48 9.55
N TRP A 422 -19.63 -0.95 8.91
CA TRP A 422 -18.76 -1.73 8.02
C TRP A 422 -17.48 -2.14 8.74
N SER A 423 -16.85 -3.24 8.32
CA SER A 423 -15.48 -3.54 8.72
C SER A 423 -14.48 -2.93 7.74
N THR A 424 -13.25 -2.72 8.19
CA THR A 424 -12.13 -2.53 7.27
C THR A 424 -11.99 -3.79 6.39
N PRO A 425 -11.90 -3.66 5.05
CA PRO A 425 -11.72 -4.82 4.17
C PRO A 425 -10.38 -5.52 4.44
N ILE A 426 -10.36 -6.84 4.31
CA ILE A 426 -9.13 -7.64 4.33
C ILE A 426 -8.92 -8.32 2.98
N GLU A 427 -7.65 -8.52 2.64
CA GLU A 427 -7.24 -9.27 1.46
C GLU A 427 -6.69 -10.63 1.90
N ILE A 428 -7.19 -11.69 1.27
CA ILE A 428 -6.80 -13.07 1.49
C ILE A 428 -6.24 -13.61 0.19
N ARG A 429 -5.01 -14.13 0.20
CA ARG A 429 -4.42 -14.84 -0.92
C ARG A 429 -4.18 -16.29 -0.53
N VAL A 430 -4.75 -17.20 -1.30
CA VAL A 430 -4.65 -18.64 -1.09
C VAL A 430 -3.70 -19.21 -2.13
N ARG A 431 -2.84 -20.15 -1.73
CA ARG A 431 -1.94 -20.93 -2.60
C ARG A 431 -2.18 -22.44 -2.46
N ASP A 432 -1.98 -23.22 -3.51
CA ASP A 432 -2.07 -24.70 -3.52
C ASP A 432 -0.69 -25.40 -3.48
N ARG A 433 0.37 -24.63 -3.70
CA ARG A 433 1.79 -25.03 -3.74
C ARG A 433 2.67 -23.89 -3.26
N ASP A 434 3.93 -24.20 -2.96
CA ASP A 434 4.94 -23.24 -2.55
C ASP A 434 5.78 -22.75 -3.76
N GLY A 435 6.82 -21.96 -3.51
CA GLY A 435 7.70 -21.46 -4.57
C GLY A 435 7.07 -20.39 -5.46
N ILE A 436 7.76 -20.07 -6.56
CA ILE A 436 7.34 -19.06 -7.56
C ILE A 436 5.93 -19.37 -8.07
N ALA A 437 5.66 -20.65 -8.37
CA ALA A 437 4.37 -21.11 -8.85
C ALA A 437 3.23 -20.79 -7.86
N GLY A 438 3.45 -21.00 -6.56
CA GLY A 438 2.53 -20.61 -5.49
C GLY A 438 2.25 -19.10 -5.44
N SER A 439 3.27 -18.28 -5.68
CA SER A 439 3.11 -16.82 -5.71
C SER A 439 2.45 -16.29 -6.99
N LEU A 440 2.52 -17.02 -8.10
CA LEU A 440 1.79 -16.68 -9.33
C LEU A 440 0.28 -16.88 -9.13
N ILE A 441 -0.14 -18.00 -8.53
CA ILE A 441 -1.57 -18.29 -8.31
C ILE A 441 -2.23 -17.40 -7.26
N GLU A 442 -1.47 -16.86 -6.30
CA GLU A 442 -1.95 -15.84 -5.35
C GLU A 442 -2.57 -14.62 -6.04
N GLN A 443 -2.24 -14.40 -7.32
CA GLN A 443 -2.71 -13.26 -8.11
C GLN A 443 -3.93 -13.58 -8.99
N LEU A 444 -4.37 -14.85 -9.07
CA LEU A 444 -5.59 -15.22 -9.80
C LEU A 444 -6.81 -14.48 -9.24
N GLY A 445 -7.59 -13.85 -10.11
CA GLY A 445 -8.70 -12.97 -9.73
C GLY A 445 -8.34 -11.48 -9.69
N SER A 446 -7.08 -11.10 -9.91
CA SER A 446 -6.65 -9.71 -10.08
C SER A 446 -6.92 -9.22 -11.50
N PRO A 447 -7.34 -7.96 -11.73
CA PRO A 447 -7.60 -7.45 -13.07
C PRO A 447 -6.28 -7.16 -13.80
N TYR A 448 -6.31 -7.14 -15.13
CA TYR A 448 -5.16 -6.68 -15.93
C TYR A 448 -5.07 -5.16 -15.87
N VAL A 449 -3.93 -4.64 -15.43
CA VAL A 449 -3.70 -3.20 -15.29
C VAL A 449 -2.52 -2.74 -16.12
N PHE A 450 -2.82 -2.10 -17.25
CA PHE A 450 -1.80 -1.60 -18.16
C PHE A 450 -1.14 -0.33 -17.66
N GLY A 451 0.19 -0.23 -17.86
CA GLY A 451 0.97 0.96 -17.54
C GLY A 451 1.75 0.88 -16.23
N ILE A 452 1.54 -0.17 -15.44
CA ILE A 452 2.09 -0.27 -14.09
C ILE A 452 3.61 -0.30 -14.02
N GLY A 453 4.30 -1.02 -14.92
CA GLY A 453 5.76 -1.03 -14.97
C GLY A 453 6.41 0.33 -15.31
N LYS A 454 5.61 1.36 -15.61
CA LYS A 454 6.08 2.75 -15.76
C LYS A 454 5.83 3.61 -14.52
N LEU A 455 5.19 3.05 -13.49
CA LEU A 455 4.96 3.71 -12.22
C LEU A 455 6.17 3.47 -11.30
N MET A 456 6.52 4.50 -10.54
CA MET A 456 7.70 4.47 -9.67
C MET A 456 7.48 3.54 -8.47
N GLN A 457 8.52 2.77 -8.13
CA GLN A 457 8.56 1.94 -6.92
C GLN A 457 8.50 2.86 -5.68
N GLY A 458 7.45 2.75 -4.87
CA GLY A 458 7.31 3.52 -3.62
C GLY A 458 5.96 4.24 -3.47
N GLN A 459 5.22 4.43 -4.56
CA GLN A 459 3.78 4.69 -4.48
C GLN A 459 3.09 3.33 -4.33
N SER A 460 2.03 3.23 -3.53
CA SER A 460 1.35 1.97 -3.16
C SER A 460 0.59 1.32 -4.33
N THR A 461 1.22 1.19 -5.50
CA THR A 461 0.58 0.85 -6.78
C THR A 461 1.06 -0.47 -7.39
N GLY A 462 1.99 -1.21 -6.77
CA GLY A 462 2.48 -2.50 -7.30
C GLY A 462 1.42 -3.63 -7.34
N ALA A 463 1.73 -4.79 -7.92
CA ALA A 463 0.86 -5.97 -7.88
C ALA A 463 0.54 -6.44 -6.43
N GLU A 464 1.39 -6.04 -5.47
CA GLU A 464 1.18 -6.17 -4.03
C GLU A 464 -0.11 -5.46 -3.55
N THR A 465 -0.63 -4.46 -4.28
CA THR A 465 -1.85 -3.70 -3.94
C THR A 465 -3.05 -4.00 -4.84
N LEU A 466 -2.95 -5.01 -5.71
CA LEU A 466 -3.94 -5.38 -6.74
C LEU A 466 -4.20 -4.32 -7.83
N VAL A 467 -3.44 -3.22 -7.84
CA VAL A 467 -3.53 -2.17 -8.87
C VAL A 467 -2.47 -2.37 -9.96
N GLY A 468 -1.64 -3.43 -9.88
CA GLY A 468 -0.39 -3.48 -10.62
C GLY A 468 -0.05 -4.75 -11.38
N ASN A 469 -1.03 -5.41 -11.97
CA ASN A 469 -0.81 -6.69 -12.61
C ASN A 469 -0.90 -6.62 -14.14
N ASP A 470 0.24 -6.60 -14.81
CA ASP A 470 0.37 -6.94 -16.23
C ASP A 470 1.25 -8.20 -16.37
N CYS A 471 1.39 -8.76 -17.56
CA CYS A 471 2.17 -9.99 -17.79
C CYS A 471 3.57 -10.00 -17.15
N ALA A 472 4.31 -8.89 -17.22
CA ALA A 472 5.66 -8.82 -16.66
C ALA A 472 5.61 -8.64 -15.15
N ASN A 473 4.74 -7.77 -14.65
CA ASN A 473 4.63 -7.49 -13.22
C ASN A 473 3.99 -8.65 -12.44
N PHE A 474 3.17 -9.47 -13.10
CA PHE A 474 2.71 -10.76 -12.61
C PHE A 474 3.88 -11.67 -12.24
N LEU A 475 4.88 -11.75 -13.11
CA LEU A 475 6.11 -12.50 -12.85
C LEU A 475 7.01 -11.80 -11.84
N VAL A 476 7.20 -10.48 -11.94
CA VAL A 476 8.01 -9.70 -10.98
C VAL A 476 7.47 -9.83 -9.55
N TYR A 477 6.15 -9.86 -9.35
CA TYR A 477 5.54 -10.11 -8.04
C TYR A 477 5.99 -11.45 -7.48
N ALA A 478 5.87 -12.51 -8.28
CA ALA A 478 6.27 -13.85 -7.85
C ALA A 478 7.77 -13.87 -7.54
N MET A 479 8.62 -13.31 -8.39
CA MET A 479 10.06 -13.21 -8.12
C MET A 479 10.33 -12.44 -6.81
N ARG A 480 9.72 -11.27 -6.57
CA ARG A 480 9.92 -10.50 -5.33
C ARG A 480 9.48 -11.27 -4.07
N ARG A 481 8.45 -12.11 -4.16
CA ARG A 481 8.02 -13.00 -3.07
C ARG A 481 9.00 -14.12 -2.74
N HIS A 482 10.05 -14.25 -3.54
CA HIS A 482 11.14 -15.20 -3.37
C HIS A 482 12.50 -14.49 -3.35
N GLY A 483 12.58 -13.27 -2.83
CA GLY A 483 13.85 -12.57 -2.55
C GLY A 483 14.47 -11.81 -3.71
N TYR A 484 13.87 -11.83 -4.90
CA TYR A 484 14.42 -11.11 -6.06
C TYR A 484 14.20 -9.60 -5.93
N LYS A 485 15.28 -8.83 -5.90
CA LYS A 485 15.28 -7.36 -5.85
C LYS A 485 15.10 -6.75 -7.25
N ILE A 486 13.89 -6.87 -7.79
CA ILE A 486 13.55 -6.43 -9.16
C ILE A 486 12.50 -5.29 -9.11
N PRO A 487 12.69 -4.20 -9.86
CA PRO A 487 11.68 -3.16 -9.98
C PRO A 487 10.52 -3.62 -10.85
N TRP A 488 9.33 -3.05 -10.63
CA TRP A 488 8.22 -3.20 -11.57
C TRP A 488 8.66 -2.82 -12.99
N SER A 489 8.31 -3.65 -13.96
CA SER A 489 8.93 -3.70 -15.28
C SER A 489 7.91 -4.06 -16.34
N ASN A 490 8.16 -3.69 -17.59
CA ASN A 490 7.44 -4.21 -18.75
C ASN A 490 8.17 -5.42 -19.38
N PRO A 491 7.57 -6.13 -20.36
CA PRO A 491 8.19 -7.28 -21.01
C PRO A 491 9.58 -7.02 -21.60
N ALA A 492 9.88 -5.82 -22.09
CA ALA A 492 11.21 -5.52 -22.60
C ALA A 492 12.25 -5.33 -21.48
N GLN A 493 11.85 -4.74 -20.36
CA GLN A 493 12.72 -4.47 -19.21
C GLN A 493 13.05 -5.73 -18.42
N ILE A 494 12.08 -6.64 -18.22
CA ILE A 494 12.26 -7.84 -17.39
C ILE A 494 13.35 -8.78 -17.91
N LYS A 495 13.62 -8.79 -19.23
CA LYS A 495 14.69 -9.60 -19.87
C LYS A 495 16.06 -9.46 -19.19
N ARG A 496 16.35 -8.30 -18.59
CA ARG A 496 17.65 -8.03 -17.91
C ARG A 496 17.88 -8.89 -16.67
N TYR A 497 16.79 -9.41 -16.09
CA TYR A 497 16.78 -10.22 -14.87
C TYR A 497 16.54 -11.70 -15.13
N LEU A 498 16.52 -12.11 -16.40
CA LEU A 498 16.31 -13.50 -16.82
C LEU A 498 17.55 -14.01 -17.56
N PHE A 499 17.76 -15.32 -17.57
CA PHE A 499 18.79 -15.96 -18.39
C PHE A 499 18.19 -16.45 -19.70
N LEU A 500 18.71 -15.92 -20.81
CA LEU A 500 18.31 -16.39 -22.14
C LEU A 500 18.87 -17.79 -22.38
N ARG A 501 18.00 -18.75 -22.69
CA ARG A 501 18.39 -20.13 -23.02
C ARG A 501 18.33 -20.39 -24.51
N GLN A 502 17.30 -19.92 -25.20
CA GLN A 502 17.20 -20.03 -26.66
C GLN A 502 16.32 -18.93 -27.27
N GLU A 503 16.73 -18.40 -28.42
CA GLU A 503 15.95 -17.41 -29.17
C GLU A 503 15.18 -18.05 -30.34
N GLY A 504 14.01 -17.50 -30.65
CA GLY A 504 13.27 -17.82 -31.88
C GLY A 504 12.83 -19.27 -32.04
N VAL A 505 12.49 -19.93 -30.93
CA VAL A 505 11.96 -21.30 -30.81
C VAL A 505 10.52 -21.36 -31.33
N SER A 506 10.17 -22.43 -32.01
CA SER A 506 8.79 -22.82 -32.34
C SER A 506 8.40 -24.08 -31.58
N VAL A 507 7.10 -24.35 -31.45
CA VAL A 507 6.60 -25.57 -30.77
C VAL A 507 7.01 -26.86 -31.48
N ALA A 508 7.37 -26.78 -32.77
CA ALA A 508 7.90 -27.92 -33.51
C ALA A 508 9.39 -28.18 -33.22
N ASP A 509 10.09 -27.22 -32.64
CA ASP A 509 11.49 -27.38 -32.26
C ASP A 509 11.57 -28.15 -30.94
N ARG A 510 12.38 -29.21 -30.92
CA ARG A 510 12.54 -30.05 -29.73
C ARG A 510 13.43 -29.35 -28.71
N PHE A 511 12.83 -28.54 -27.84
CA PHE A 511 13.52 -27.92 -26.71
C PHE A 511 13.46 -28.83 -25.49
N GLN A 512 14.62 -29.21 -24.95
CA GLN A 512 14.70 -30.04 -23.75
C GLN A 512 14.60 -29.16 -22.51
N LEU A 513 13.63 -29.46 -21.65
CA LEU A 513 13.51 -28.85 -20.33
C LEU A 513 14.47 -29.59 -19.39
N ASP A 514 15.37 -28.84 -18.74
CA ASP A 514 16.26 -29.43 -17.73
C ASP A 514 15.43 -29.85 -16.50
N GLN A 515 15.55 -31.11 -16.11
CA GLN A 515 14.80 -31.68 -14.98
C GLN A 515 15.52 -31.51 -13.63
N THR A 516 16.77 -31.04 -13.62
CA THR A 516 17.52 -30.87 -12.35
C THR A 516 16.95 -29.80 -11.44
N HIS A 517 16.19 -28.84 -11.98
CA HIS A 517 15.66 -27.68 -11.24
C HIS A 517 14.17 -27.79 -10.85
N GLY A 518 13.61 -29.01 -10.82
CA GLY A 518 12.24 -29.23 -10.32
C GLY A 518 11.19 -28.36 -11.04
N HIS A 519 11.14 -28.42 -12.37
CA HIS A 519 10.09 -27.84 -13.23
C HIS A 519 9.74 -26.34 -13.14
N SER A 520 10.34 -25.51 -12.26
CA SER A 520 9.79 -24.18 -11.96
C SER A 520 10.78 -23.03 -12.21
N GLY A 521 11.07 -22.72 -13.48
CA GLY A 521 11.89 -21.54 -13.85
C GLY A 521 11.71 -21.01 -15.27
N TRP A 522 10.92 -21.66 -16.13
CA TRP A 522 10.91 -21.31 -17.55
C TRP A 522 9.94 -20.17 -17.87
N VAL A 523 10.42 -19.21 -18.64
CA VAL A 523 9.68 -18.02 -19.08
C VAL A 523 9.62 -18.00 -20.59
N ILE A 524 8.41 -18.00 -21.13
CA ILE A 524 8.12 -17.86 -22.55
C ILE A 524 7.99 -16.36 -22.86
N HIS A 525 8.89 -15.85 -23.71
CA HIS A 525 8.93 -14.43 -24.06
C HIS A 525 8.54 -14.21 -25.51
N LEU A 526 7.52 -13.39 -25.72
CA LEU A 526 6.92 -13.14 -27.03
C LEU A 526 7.20 -11.70 -27.54
N GLY A 527 8.24 -11.05 -27.02
CA GLY A 527 8.64 -9.68 -27.34
C GLY A 527 7.86 -8.61 -26.55
N SER A 528 6.53 -8.61 -26.68
CA SER A 528 5.63 -7.66 -26.00
C SER A 528 4.78 -8.29 -24.90
N HIS A 529 4.96 -9.58 -24.64
CA HIS A 529 4.21 -10.36 -23.66
C HIS A 529 5.13 -11.43 -23.06
N VAL A 530 4.89 -11.82 -21.81
CA VAL A 530 5.60 -12.90 -21.12
C VAL A 530 4.61 -13.85 -20.46
N ALA A 531 4.96 -15.12 -20.45
CA ALA A 531 4.24 -16.18 -19.75
C ALA A 531 5.24 -17.06 -19.00
N TYR A 532 4.77 -17.77 -17.99
CA TYR A 532 5.55 -18.71 -17.20
C TYR A 532 5.09 -20.13 -17.50
N LEU A 533 6.03 -21.06 -17.70
CA LEU A 533 5.70 -22.47 -17.87
C LEU A 533 5.14 -23.01 -16.56
N TRP A 534 3.85 -23.30 -16.56
CA TRP A 534 3.11 -23.73 -15.38
C TRP A 534 3.21 -25.23 -15.13
N GLN A 535 3.05 -26.03 -16.19
CA GLN A 535 3.08 -27.47 -16.08
C GLN A 535 3.50 -28.11 -17.41
N ASP A 536 4.42 -29.06 -17.30
CA ASP A 536 4.82 -29.99 -18.35
C ASP A 536 3.83 -31.17 -18.37
N VAL A 537 3.03 -31.29 -19.44
CA VAL A 537 1.92 -32.28 -19.52
C VAL A 537 1.93 -33.15 -20.77
N GLY A 538 2.71 -32.81 -21.80
CA GLY A 538 2.85 -33.58 -23.03
C GLY A 538 3.95 -34.64 -22.97
N GLU A 539 4.97 -34.55 -23.83
CA GLU A 539 6.20 -35.36 -23.73
C GLU A 539 7.10 -34.82 -22.60
N LEU A 540 6.93 -35.37 -21.40
CA LEU A 540 7.69 -34.96 -20.21
C LEU A 540 9.18 -34.73 -20.47
N GLY A 541 9.68 -33.57 -20.06
CA GLY A 541 11.05 -33.12 -20.26
C GLY A 541 11.31 -32.42 -21.59
N PHE A 542 10.28 -32.21 -22.42
CA PHE A 542 10.36 -31.42 -23.63
C PHE A 542 9.24 -30.41 -23.67
N LEU A 543 9.55 -29.20 -24.16
CA LEU A 543 8.52 -28.18 -24.36
C LEU A 543 7.70 -28.53 -25.61
N ASP A 544 6.37 -28.59 -25.47
CA ASP A 544 5.45 -28.85 -26.58
C ASP A 544 4.13 -28.02 -26.51
N ALA A 545 3.22 -28.32 -27.44
CA ALA A 545 1.97 -27.58 -27.65
C ALA A 545 0.97 -27.70 -26.48
N ASP A 546 1.00 -28.86 -25.82
CA ASP A 546 0.04 -29.25 -24.79
C ASP A 546 0.42 -28.68 -23.42
N ASP A 547 1.69 -28.31 -23.24
CA ASP A 547 2.21 -27.72 -22.01
C ASP A 547 1.42 -26.50 -21.55
N LEU A 548 1.18 -26.43 -20.24
CA LEU A 548 0.42 -25.36 -19.66
C LEU A 548 1.32 -24.19 -19.30
N VAL A 549 0.87 -22.99 -19.63
CA VAL A 549 1.51 -21.72 -19.29
C VAL A 549 0.54 -20.86 -18.51
N ILE A 550 1.04 -20.19 -17.48
CA ILE A 550 0.31 -19.14 -16.78
C ILE A 550 0.73 -17.80 -17.34
N HIS A 551 -0.26 -16.98 -17.69
CA HIS A 551 -0.01 -15.65 -18.23
C HIS A 551 -1.08 -14.68 -17.77
N HIS A 552 -0.76 -13.38 -17.90
CA HIS A 552 -1.70 -12.32 -17.64
C HIS A 552 -1.67 -11.31 -18.77
N LEU A 553 -2.52 -11.52 -19.78
CA LEU A 553 -2.66 -10.63 -20.91
C LEU A 553 -4.14 -10.37 -21.12
N SER A 554 -4.57 -9.13 -20.98
CA SER A 554 -5.97 -8.70 -21.17
C SER A 554 -6.98 -9.55 -20.39
N GLY A 555 -7.41 -9.07 -19.22
CA GLY A 555 -8.47 -9.70 -18.43
C GLY A 555 -7.95 -10.20 -17.09
N TYR A 556 -8.48 -11.32 -16.61
CA TYR A 556 -7.93 -12.00 -15.44
C TYR A 556 -6.74 -12.90 -15.86
N PRO A 557 -5.80 -13.24 -14.96
CA PRO A 557 -4.75 -14.19 -15.30
C PRO A 557 -5.34 -15.59 -15.51
N GLU A 558 -4.74 -16.32 -16.44
CA GLU A 558 -5.25 -17.60 -16.93
C GLU A 558 -4.12 -18.62 -17.05
N ILE A 559 -4.49 -19.90 -16.95
CA ILE A 559 -3.64 -21.04 -17.26
C ILE A 559 -4.21 -21.68 -18.52
N ILE A 560 -3.44 -21.63 -19.60
CA ILE A 560 -3.83 -22.14 -20.93
C ILE A 560 -2.72 -23.00 -21.51
N SER A 561 -2.98 -23.73 -22.59
CA SER A 561 -1.92 -24.44 -23.31
C SER A 561 -0.99 -23.47 -24.04
N LEU A 562 0.24 -23.88 -24.28
CA LEU A 562 1.22 -23.11 -25.06
C LEU A 562 0.70 -22.88 -26.48
N GLU A 563 0.01 -23.84 -27.09
CA GLU A 563 -0.65 -23.66 -28.39
C GLU A 563 -1.67 -22.51 -28.37
N GLU A 564 -2.50 -22.44 -27.33
CA GLU A 564 -3.49 -21.37 -27.17
C GLU A 564 -2.81 -20.00 -27.03
N LEU A 565 -1.77 -19.91 -26.20
CA LEU A 565 -0.99 -18.68 -25.99
C LEU A 565 -0.37 -18.18 -27.31
N LEU A 566 0.05 -19.10 -28.17
CA LEU A 566 0.76 -18.80 -29.40
C LEU A 566 -0.14 -18.49 -30.58
N LYS A 567 -1.48 -18.58 -30.50
CA LYS A 567 -2.38 -18.30 -31.63
C LYS A 567 -2.02 -16.99 -32.36
N GLY A 568 -1.40 -17.12 -33.54
CA GLY A 568 -0.93 -15.99 -34.37
C GLY A 568 0.57 -15.66 -34.29
N ARG A 569 1.37 -16.40 -33.52
CA ARG A 569 2.83 -16.30 -33.38
C ARG A 569 3.46 -17.68 -33.62
N SER A 570 4.51 -17.74 -34.45
CA SER A 570 5.21 -19.00 -34.74
C SER A 570 6.54 -19.14 -34.02
N ARG A 571 7.03 -18.08 -33.39
CA ARG A 571 8.34 -18.04 -32.71
C ARG A 571 8.29 -17.26 -31.41
N PHE A 572 9.07 -17.73 -30.44
CA PHE A 572 9.21 -17.16 -29.12
C PHE A 572 10.63 -17.40 -28.58
N ASP A 573 11.03 -16.63 -27.59
CA ASP A 573 12.29 -16.86 -26.88
C ASP A 573 12.01 -17.62 -25.58
N ILE A 574 12.93 -18.48 -25.20
CA ILE A 574 12.90 -19.20 -23.93
C ILE A 574 13.95 -18.58 -23.00
N TYR A 575 13.45 -18.09 -21.89
CA TYR A 575 14.25 -17.62 -20.78
C TYR A 575 14.07 -18.56 -19.59
N GLU A 576 15.01 -18.46 -18.67
CA GLU A 576 14.93 -19.09 -17.36
C GLU A 576 15.04 -18.01 -16.28
N LEU A 577 14.34 -18.23 -15.18
CA LEU A 577 14.63 -17.53 -13.94
C LEU A 577 16.07 -17.86 -13.53
N PRO A 578 16.81 -16.90 -12.97
CA PRO A 578 18.12 -17.20 -12.42
C PRO A 578 18.04 -18.34 -11.42
N ASP A 579 18.87 -19.38 -11.60
CA ASP A 579 19.19 -20.23 -10.48
C ASP A 579 19.83 -19.35 -9.42
N LEU A 580 19.28 -19.42 -8.22
CA LEU A 580 19.81 -18.71 -7.08
C LEU A 580 21.10 -19.42 -6.69
N ALA A 581 22.21 -19.01 -7.30
CA ALA A 581 23.52 -19.48 -6.90
C ALA A 581 23.73 -19.05 -5.44
N GLU A 582 24.08 -20.01 -4.58
CA GLU A 582 24.63 -19.71 -3.26
C GLU A 582 26.07 -19.20 -3.47
N ASP A 583 26.22 -18.01 -4.06
CA ASP A 583 27.54 -17.43 -4.31
C ASP A 583 28.28 -17.21 -2.99
N GLN A 584 27.53 -16.83 -1.94
CA GLN A 584 27.95 -16.76 -0.54
C GLN A 584 26.77 -17.11 0.38
N VAL A 585 27.06 -17.71 1.53
CA VAL A 585 26.07 -18.07 2.55
C VAL A 585 26.42 -17.39 3.86
N LEU A 586 25.50 -16.57 4.38
CA LEU A 586 25.62 -15.97 5.71
C LEU A 586 24.71 -16.71 6.69
N ALA A 587 25.26 -17.22 7.78
CA ALA A 587 24.50 -17.86 8.85
C ALA A 587 24.16 -16.86 9.97
N PHE A 588 22.93 -16.93 10.48
CA PHE A 588 22.46 -16.18 11.64
C PHE A 588 21.85 -17.13 12.66
N GLY A 589 22.32 -17.06 13.90
CA GLY A 589 21.74 -17.76 15.04
C GLY A 589 20.89 -16.82 15.89
N GLY A 590 19.94 -17.41 16.62
CA GLY A 590 19.10 -16.72 17.60
C GLY A 590 19.84 -16.27 18.86
N ASP A 591 19.09 -16.14 19.96
CA ASP A 591 19.61 -15.65 21.24
C ASP A 591 20.57 -16.67 21.88
N VAL A 592 21.74 -16.18 22.28
CA VAL A 592 22.79 -16.91 23.01
C VAL A 592 22.98 -16.30 24.38
N ASN A 593 22.77 -17.09 25.43
CA ASN A 593 23.01 -16.71 26.80
C ASN A 593 23.98 -17.70 27.46
N LEU A 594 25.12 -17.20 27.91
CA LEU A 594 26.20 -18.02 28.46
C LEU A 594 26.26 -17.99 29.99
N GLN A 595 25.27 -17.38 30.68
CA GLN A 595 25.27 -17.27 32.14
C GLN A 595 25.47 -18.62 32.84
N HIS A 596 24.81 -19.66 32.34
CA HIS A 596 24.86 -21.03 32.87
C HIS A 596 25.62 -21.99 31.96
N TYR A 597 26.44 -21.48 31.04
CA TYR A 597 27.31 -22.31 30.20
C TYR A 597 28.40 -22.98 31.05
N GLU A 598 28.58 -24.29 30.88
CA GLU A 598 29.70 -25.04 31.43
C GLU A 598 30.79 -25.19 30.35
N LEU A 599 32.06 -24.96 30.71
CA LEU A 599 33.17 -25.07 29.76
C LEU A 599 33.24 -26.48 29.15
N GLY A 600 33.04 -26.56 27.83
CA GLY A 600 33.02 -27.80 27.07
C GLY A 600 31.64 -28.21 26.56
N ASP A 601 30.58 -27.47 26.91
CA ASP A 601 29.27 -27.62 26.27
C ASP A 601 29.31 -27.20 24.78
N GLU A 602 28.53 -27.87 23.94
CA GLU A 602 28.41 -27.53 22.52
C GLU A 602 27.29 -26.50 22.30
N LEU A 603 27.62 -25.35 21.67
CA LEU A 603 26.63 -24.33 21.28
C LEU A 603 25.80 -24.76 20.06
N LEU A 604 26.41 -25.53 19.15
CA LEU A 604 25.82 -26.03 17.92
C LEU A 604 25.81 -27.55 17.95
N VAL A 605 24.71 -28.16 17.53
CA VAL A 605 24.56 -29.63 17.50
C VAL A 605 23.96 -30.08 16.17
N GLY A 606 24.34 -31.29 15.74
CA GLY A 606 23.74 -31.94 14.58
C GLY A 606 23.91 -31.17 13.27
N GLU A 607 22.82 -31.03 12.52
CA GLU A 607 22.82 -30.36 11.21
C GLU A 607 23.18 -28.87 11.28
N LEU A 608 22.93 -28.20 12.42
CA LEU A 608 23.26 -26.78 12.58
C LEU A 608 24.77 -26.53 12.50
N SER A 609 25.59 -27.43 13.04
CA SER A 609 27.05 -27.35 12.90
C SER A 609 27.47 -27.45 11.44
N GLN A 610 26.84 -28.33 10.66
CA GLN A 610 27.14 -28.49 9.23
C GLN A 610 26.78 -27.26 8.41
N GLN A 611 25.64 -26.63 8.71
CA GLN A 611 25.20 -25.42 8.02
C GLN A 611 26.08 -24.21 8.36
N VAL A 612 26.52 -24.10 9.62
CA VAL A 612 27.47 -23.05 10.04
C VAL A 612 28.85 -23.27 9.43
N GLU A 613 29.35 -24.52 9.41
CA GLU A 613 30.63 -24.86 8.76
C GLU A 613 30.65 -24.59 7.26
N ALA A 614 29.49 -24.69 6.60
CA ALA A 614 29.32 -24.38 5.19
C ALA A 614 29.13 -22.88 4.90
N ALA A 615 28.88 -22.05 5.93
CA ALA A 615 28.66 -20.62 5.77
C ALA A 615 29.99 -19.85 5.73
N ASP A 616 30.00 -18.75 4.99
CA ASP A 616 31.14 -17.82 4.90
C ASP A 616 31.22 -16.86 6.09
N PHE A 617 30.17 -16.84 6.90
CA PHE A 617 29.96 -15.93 8.01
C PHE A 617 28.97 -16.51 9.00
N PHE A 618 29.21 -16.34 10.29
CA PHE A 618 28.24 -16.67 11.32
C PHE A 618 28.08 -15.58 12.37
N MET A 619 26.83 -15.18 12.63
CA MET A 619 26.49 -14.16 13.62
C MET A 619 25.36 -14.59 14.54
N VAL A 620 25.40 -14.15 15.80
CA VAL A 620 24.35 -14.44 16.81
C VAL A 620 23.96 -13.19 17.61
N ASN A 621 22.84 -13.25 18.34
CA ASN A 621 22.54 -12.26 19.38
C ASN A 621 23.10 -12.74 20.74
N LEU A 622 24.09 -12.04 21.29
CA LEU A 622 24.67 -12.37 22.59
C LEU A 622 23.90 -11.62 23.69
N GLU A 623 23.01 -12.32 24.38
CA GLU A 623 22.09 -11.78 25.37
C GLU A 623 22.59 -11.97 26.81
N CYS A 624 23.89 -11.71 27.00
CA CYS A 624 24.50 -11.66 28.32
C CYS A 624 25.69 -10.69 28.32
N SER A 625 26.11 -10.24 29.50
CA SER A 625 27.28 -9.37 29.68
C SER A 625 28.18 -9.87 30.79
N LEU A 626 29.47 -9.51 30.76
CA LEU A 626 30.37 -9.71 31.90
C LEU A 626 29.95 -8.87 33.10
N GLY A 627 30.20 -9.39 34.29
CA GLY A 627 30.01 -8.65 35.53
C GLY A 627 30.93 -7.42 35.60
N GLY A 628 30.35 -6.26 35.91
CA GLY A 628 31.10 -5.07 36.33
C GLY A 628 31.28 -5.00 37.85
N ASP A 629 31.88 -3.93 38.34
CA ASP A 629 32.05 -3.67 39.78
C ASP A 629 30.69 -3.70 40.52
N GLU A 630 30.60 -4.40 41.66
CA GLU A 630 29.34 -4.77 42.35
C GLU A 630 28.39 -3.59 42.64
N GLN A 631 28.89 -2.35 42.65
CA GLN A 631 28.10 -1.13 42.88
C GLN A 631 27.31 -0.64 41.65
N GLN A 632 27.59 -1.17 40.45
CA GLN A 632 26.91 -0.80 39.19
C GLN A 632 26.00 -1.89 38.63
N VAL A 633 26.00 -3.07 39.24
CA VAL A 633 25.05 -4.15 38.91
C VAL A 633 23.66 -3.65 39.27
N ARG A 634 22.76 -3.66 38.28
CA ARG A 634 21.39 -3.17 38.49
C ARG A 634 20.71 -4.03 39.56
N GLY A 635 19.66 -3.55 40.22
CA GLY A 635 18.84 -4.41 41.09
C GLY A 635 17.65 -4.93 40.30
N GLY A 636 17.66 -6.20 39.87
CA GLY A 636 16.60 -6.79 39.04
C GLY A 636 16.47 -8.31 39.25
N ARG A 637 15.29 -8.87 38.96
CA ARG A 637 14.95 -10.28 39.24
C ARG A 637 15.50 -11.27 38.20
N PHE A 638 15.88 -10.78 37.02
CA PHE A 638 16.45 -11.55 35.90
C PHE A 638 17.62 -10.75 35.33
N GLN A 639 18.84 -11.24 35.55
CA GLN A 639 20.08 -10.65 35.06
C GLN A 639 20.91 -11.73 34.41
N PHE A 640 21.40 -11.47 33.20
CA PHE A 640 22.22 -12.40 32.43
C PHE A 640 23.68 -11.92 32.47
N VAL A 641 24.28 -12.13 33.64
CA VAL A 641 25.67 -11.79 33.90
C VAL A 641 26.50 -13.07 33.91
N ILE A 642 27.56 -13.10 33.11
CA ILE A 642 28.62 -14.10 33.17
C ILE A 642 29.73 -13.64 34.12
N ASP A 643 30.18 -14.56 34.96
CA ASP A 643 31.18 -14.37 36.01
C ASP A 643 32.61 -14.70 35.56
N ASP A 644 32.74 -15.37 34.41
CA ASP A 644 34.01 -15.80 33.83
C ASP A 644 34.06 -15.43 32.33
N GLY A 645 35.07 -14.65 31.96
CA GLY A 645 35.32 -14.22 30.58
C GLY A 645 35.66 -15.39 29.65
N ASP A 646 36.24 -16.48 30.17
CA ASP A 646 36.60 -17.66 29.37
C ASP A 646 35.36 -18.32 28.74
N LYS A 647 34.16 -18.08 29.27
CA LYS A 647 32.90 -18.54 28.68
C LYS A 647 32.65 -17.94 27.30
N LEU A 648 33.12 -16.72 27.01
CA LEU A 648 32.97 -16.10 25.68
C LEU A 648 33.77 -16.83 24.59
N ARG A 649 34.78 -17.63 24.96
CA ARG A 649 35.53 -18.46 24.02
C ARG A 649 34.66 -19.49 23.31
N ALA A 650 33.54 -19.88 23.92
CA ALA A 650 32.56 -20.76 23.31
C ALA A 650 32.00 -20.22 21.98
N LEU A 651 31.96 -18.89 21.81
CA LEU A 651 31.59 -18.24 20.55
C LEU A 651 32.60 -18.54 19.44
N VAL A 652 33.90 -18.46 19.76
CA VAL A 652 34.99 -18.78 18.82
C VAL A 652 34.97 -20.26 18.47
N ASP A 653 34.77 -21.12 19.46
CA ASP A 653 34.71 -22.58 19.25
C ASP A 653 33.51 -22.98 18.37
N ALA A 654 32.42 -22.19 18.40
CA ALA A 654 31.25 -22.34 17.54
C ALA A 654 31.36 -21.63 16.17
N GLY A 655 32.49 -20.98 15.88
CA GLY A 655 32.73 -20.28 14.60
C GLY A 655 32.01 -18.94 14.47
N VAL A 656 31.62 -18.28 15.57
CA VAL A 656 30.94 -16.98 15.53
C VAL A 656 31.93 -15.86 15.20
N ASP A 657 31.64 -15.11 14.13
CA ASP A 657 32.44 -13.96 13.69
C ASP A 657 31.95 -12.64 14.31
N VAL A 658 30.63 -12.47 14.42
CA VAL A 658 29.99 -11.23 14.88
C VAL A 658 28.92 -11.54 15.94
N VAL A 659 28.78 -10.67 16.92
CA VAL A 659 27.67 -10.70 17.88
C VAL A 659 26.92 -9.38 17.91
N SER A 660 25.58 -9.47 17.94
CA SER A 660 24.76 -8.34 18.36
C SER A 660 24.77 -8.23 19.88
N LEU A 661 25.06 -7.03 20.37
CA LEU A 661 24.86 -6.63 21.76
C LEU A 661 23.70 -5.63 21.91
N ALA A 662 22.97 -5.30 20.84
CA ALA A 662 21.84 -4.39 20.91
C ALA A 662 20.58 -5.09 21.46
N ASN A 663 20.63 -5.48 22.72
CA ASN A 663 19.53 -6.13 23.44
C ASN A 663 19.38 -5.56 24.86
N ASN A 664 18.34 -5.99 25.57
CA ASN A 664 18.04 -5.48 26.93
C ASN A 664 19.01 -5.96 28.01
N HIS A 665 19.81 -7.01 27.76
CA HIS A 665 20.70 -7.64 28.75
C HIS A 665 22.18 -7.25 28.62
N ALA A 666 22.57 -6.57 27.54
CA ALA A 666 23.93 -6.07 27.35
C ALA A 666 24.41 -5.09 28.45
N MET A 667 23.47 -4.52 29.23
CA MET A 667 23.74 -3.56 30.30
C MET A 667 23.52 -4.11 31.71
N ASP A 668 23.35 -5.42 31.87
CA ASP A 668 23.10 -6.04 33.19
C ASP A 668 24.30 -5.93 34.13
N GLY A 669 25.52 -6.11 33.61
CA GLY A 669 26.78 -5.82 34.31
C GLY A 669 27.09 -4.32 34.46
N GLY A 670 26.17 -3.43 34.09
CA GLY A 670 26.38 -1.98 34.08
C GLY A 670 27.34 -1.50 32.99
N VAL A 671 27.75 -0.23 33.07
CA VAL A 671 28.68 0.38 32.09
C VAL A 671 30.04 -0.30 32.13
N GLY A 672 30.52 -0.67 33.33
CA GLY A 672 31.76 -1.44 33.49
C GLY A 672 31.69 -2.80 32.82
N GLY A 673 30.62 -3.56 33.07
CA GLY A 673 30.41 -4.88 32.49
C GLY A 673 30.33 -4.86 30.96
N LEU A 674 29.61 -3.90 30.37
CA LEU A 674 29.55 -3.74 28.91
C LEU A 674 30.94 -3.46 28.33
N LYS A 675 31.73 -2.57 28.95
CA LYS A 675 33.09 -2.27 28.47
C LYS A 675 33.99 -3.49 28.52
N LEU A 676 33.97 -4.24 29.63
CA LEU A 676 34.72 -5.50 29.76
C LEU A 676 34.29 -6.51 28.69
N THR A 677 32.99 -6.62 28.43
CA THR A 677 32.45 -7.51 27.38
C THR A 677 32.98 -7.12 26.00
N LEU A 678 32.93 -5.82 25.66
CA LEU A 678 33.45 -5.31 24.38
C LEU A 678 34.96 -5.54 24.23
N ASP A 679 35.73 -5.34 25.30
CA ASP A 679 37.18 -5.54 25.29
C ASP A 679 37.55 -7.02 25.16
N GLU A 680 36.82 -7.91 25.85
CA GLU A 680 37.04 -9.36 25.78
C GLU A 680 36.69 -9.93 24.41
N LEU A 681 35.53 -9.57 23.85
CA LEU A 681 35.16 -9.95 22.48
C LEU A 681 36.20 -9.49 21.46
N ARG A 682 36.71 -8.26 21.60
CA ARG A 682 37.80 -7.74 20.76
C ARG A 682 39.10 -8.55 20.93
N SER A 683 39.39 -9.01 22.14
CA SER A 683 40.55 -9.87 22.45
C SER A 683 40.45 -11.24 21.74
N LEU A 684 39.24 -11.77 21.65
CA LEU A 684 38.92 -13.05 21.01
C LEU A 684 38.76 -12.94 19.48
N GLY A 685 38.77 -11.72 18.93
CA GLY A 685 38.55 -11.48 17.50
C GLY A 685 37.08 -11.52 17.07
N VAL A 686 36.14 -11.55 18.01
CA VAL A 686 34.70 -11.50 17.74
C VAL A 686 34.25 -10.04 17.68
N ILE A 687 33.60 -9.65 16.59
CA ILE A 687 33.18 -8.27 16.38
C ILE A 687 31.82 -8.03 17.05
N ALA A 688 31.69 -6.95 17.83
CA ALA A 688 30.43 -6.55 18.42
C ALA A 688 29.75 -5.45 17.60
N VAL A 689 28.42 -5.55 17.41
CA VAL A 689 27.60 -4.53 16.75
C VAL A 689 26.44 -4.06 17.66
N GLY A 690 26.04 -2.81 17.49
CA GLY A 690 24.87 -2.24 18.16
C GLY A 690 25.10 -1.80 19.62
N ALA A 691 26.34 -1.88 20.10
CA ALA A 691 26.78 -1.36 21.39
C ALA A 691 28.12 -0.66 21.26
N GLY A 692 28.40 0.31 22.14
CA GLY A 692 29.67 1.03 22.11
C GLY A 692 29.85 1.96 23.30
N GLU A 693 31.00 2.63 23.35
CA GLU A 693 31.33 3.57 24.44
C GLU A 693 30.49 4.86 24.41
N ASN A 694 29.81 5.11 23.29
CA ASN A 694 28.86 6.19 23.07
C ASN A 694 27.92 5.83 21.91
N VAL A 695 26.90 6.66 21.67
CA VAL A 695 25.90 6.44 20.62
C VAL A 695 26.50 6.43 19.22
N ALA A 696 27.56 7.20 18.94
CA ALA A 696 28.20 7.20 17.62
C ALA A 696 28.88 5.86 17.31
N LEU A 697 29.53 5.25 18.32
CA LEU A 697 30.11 3.91 18.19
C LEU A 697 29.03 2.83 18.15
N ALA A 698 28.00 2.91 19.01
CA ALA A 698 26.89 1.96 19.00
C ALA A 698 26.10 1.98 17.67
N ALA A 699 26.03 3.12 17.00
CA ALA A 699 25.41 3.29 15.69
C ALA A 699 26.32 2.95 14.49
N THR A 700 27.58 2.56 14.72
CA THR A 700 28.50 2.25 13.61
C THR A 700 28.15 0.88 13.01
N PRO A 701 27.84 0.80 11.70
CA PRO A 701 27.64 -0.49 11.05
C PRO A 701 28.95 -1.28 11.00
N VAL A 702 28.87 -2.60 11.18
CA VAL A 702 29.97 -3.52 10.84
C VAL A 702 29.91 -3.78 9.35
N VAL A 703 31.04 -3.70 8.64
CA VAL A 703 31.09 -3.93 7.19
C VAL A 703 32.17 -4.94 6.88
N GLU A 704 31.76 -6.12 6.43
CA GLU A 704 32.65 -7.22 6.09
C GLU A 704 32.56 -7.58 4.61
N SER A 705 33.64 -8.17 4.08
CA SER A 705 33.73 -8.58 2.68
C SER A 705 33.76 -10.10 2.57
N PHE A 706 32.75 -10.68 1.93
CA PHE A 706 32.64 -12.10 1.65
C PHE A 706 32.87 -12.31 0.15
N GLY A 707 34.09 -12.70 -0.22
CA GLY A 707 34.50 -12.80 -1.62
C GLY A 707 34.43 -11.43 -2.33
N SER A 708 33.51 -11.30 -3.29
CA SER A 708 33.32 -10.04 -4.05
C SER A 708 32.19 -9.13 -3.54
N VAL A 709 31.47 -9.57 -2.50
CA VAL A 709 30.29 -8.90 -1.95
C VAL A 709 30.63 -8.30 -0.59
N LYS A 710 30.22 -7.06 -0.34
CA LYS A 710 30.29 -6.42 0.97
C LYS A 710 28.93 -6.42 1.65
N VAL A 711 28.90 -6.80 2.92
CA VAL A 711 27.69 -6.81 3.72
C VAL A 711 27.89 -5.93 4.94
N ALA A 712 26.95 -5.02 5.17
CA ALA A 712 26.87 -4.20 6.36
C ALA A 712 25.84 -4.79 7.33
N VAL A 713 26.20 -4.85 8.61
CA VAL A 713 25.29 -5.26 9.69
C VAL A 713 25.03 -4.08 10.62
N VAL A 714 23.76 -3.87 10.95
CA VAL A 714 23.29 -2.90 11.96
C VAL A 714 22.42 -3.63 12.97
N ALA A 715 22.62 -3.40 14.27
CA ALA A 715 21.78 -3.99 15.31
C ALA A 715 21.13 -2.91 16.19
N VAL A 716 19.89 -3.15 16.62
CA VAL A 716 19.11 -2.19 17.42
C VAL A 716 18.23 -2.88 18.45
N ASN A 717 18.22 -2.35 19.67
CA ASN A 717 17.33 -2.79 20.74
C ASN A 717 16.01 -2.04 20.69
N ALA A 718 14.88 -2.74 20.70
CA ALA A 718 13.54 -2.14 20.84
C ALA A 718 12.85 -2.51 22.18
N ILE A 719 13.58 -3.13 23.11
CA ILE A 719 13.07 -3.57 24.41
C ILE A 719 13.58 -2.69 25.54
N GLY A 720 12.70 -2.34 26.48
CA GLY A 720 13.06 -1.53 27.66
C GLY A 720 13.20 -0.02 27.39
N GLY A 721 12.92 0.45 26.17
CA GLY A 721 12.92 1.86 25.80
C GLY A 721 14.30 2.49 25.91
N GLU A 722 14.43 3.55 26.71
CA GLU A 722 15.72 4.25 26.90
C GLU A 722 16.69 3.55 27.87
N ARG A 723 16.25 2.47 28.52
CA ARG A 723 17.03 1.80 29.55
C ARG A 723 18.25 1.12 28.93
N GLY A 724 19.45 1.59 29.32
CA GLY A 724 20.71 1.03 28.79
C GLY A 724 21.14 1.61 27.43
N ALA A 725 20.37 2.57 26.90
CA ALA A 725 20.72 3.26 25.68
C ALA A 725 22.04 4.03 25.83
N ALA A 726 22.88 3.97 24.79
CA ALA A 726 24.11 4.76 24.73
C ALA A 726 23.83 6.26 24.80
N GLY A 727 24.71 7.03 25.45
CA GLY A 727 24.66 8.49 25.44
C GLY A 727 25.75 9.07 24.53
N GLU A 728 25.82 10.39 24.42
CA GLU A 728 26.91 11.05 23.69
C GLU A 728 28.29 10.76 24.30
N ALA A 729 28.36 10.58 25.61
CA ALA A 729 29.59 10.32 26.37
C ALA A 729 29.47 9.14 27.35
N SER A 730 28.50 8.24 27.15
CA SER A 730 28.29 7.08 28.02
C SER A 730 28.02 5.82 27.22
N ALA A 731 28.63 4.72 27.65
CA ALA A 731 28.48 3.44 26.97
C ALA A 731 27.05 2.90 27.08
N GLY A 732 26.64 2.16 26.07
CA GLY A 732 25.33 1.52 26.01
C GLY A 732 25.03 0.98 24.62
N VAL A 733 23.75 0.70 24.38
CA VAL A 733 23.27 0.10 23.13
C VAL A 733 22.55 1.13 22.24
N LEU A 734 22.47 0.84 20.94
CA LEU A 734 21.60 1.57 20.03
C LEU A 734 20.14 1.15 20.32
N SER A 735 19.25 2.12 20.62
CA SER A 735 17.91 1.83 21.11
C SER A 735 16.83 2.56 20.33
N TRP A 736 15.78 1.84 19.94
CA TRP A 736 14.55 2.38 19.39
C TRP A 736 13.55 2.73 20.51
N PRO A 737 12.78 3.83 20.41
CA PRO A 737 12.83 4.87 19.37
C PRO A 737 13.83 6.00 19.65
N LYS A 738 14.53 5.96 20.80
CA LYS A 738 15.42 7.04 21.26
C LYS A 738 16.45 7.48 20.22
N HIS A 739 17.05 6.52 19.53
CA HIS A 739 18.12 6.73 18.54
C HIS A 739 17.61 6.57 17.10
N LYS A 740 16.35 6.88 16.83
CA LYS A 740 15.75 6.77 15.49
C LYS A 740 16.59 7.49 14.42
N ASP A 741 17.05 8.70 14.70
CA ASP A 741 17.84 9.50 13.75
C ASP A 741 19.24 8.90 13.52
N GLN A 742 19.89 8.41 14.58
CA GLN A 742 21.20 7.76 14.48
C GLN A 742 21.10 6.40 13.76
N LEU A 743 20.00 5.66 13.96
CA LEU A 743 19.72 4.44 13.20
C LEU A 743 19.52 4.76 11.72
N ALA A 744 18.76 5.80 11.38
CA ALA A 744 18.59 6.22 9.98
C ALA A 744 19.94 6.61 9.35
N GLN A 745 20.80 7.33 10.08
CA GLN A 745 22.16 7.66 9.62
C GLN A 745 23.05 6.42 9.47
N SER A 746 22.92 5.45 10.37
CA SER A 746 23.64 4.17 10.31
C SER A 746 23.26 3.38 9.06
N LEU A 747 21.96 3.26 8.77
CA LEU A 747 21.45 2.58 7.57
C LEU A 747 21.87 3.30 6.29
N ALA A 748 21.81 4.63 6.26
CA ALA A 748 22.29 5.40 5.11
C ALA A 748 23.79 5.16 4.86
N ARG A 749 24.61 5.19 5.92
CA ARG A 749 26.05 4.90 5.82
C ARG A 749 26.32 3.45 5.43
N ALA A 750 25.54 2.49 5.93
CA ALA A 750 25.65 1.08 5.56
C ALA A 750 25.40 0.90 4.05
N ASN A 751 24.36 1.54 3.51
CA ASN A 751 24.04 1.53 2.08
C ASN A 751 25.13 2.18 1.20
N GLU A 752 25.93 3.12 1.73
CA GLU A 752 27.06 3.71 1.01
C GLU A 752 28.30 2.79 1.00
N LEU A 753 28.47 1.96 2.04
CA LEU A 753 29.70 1.19 2.27
C LEU A 753 29.64 -0.26 1.80
N ALA A 754 28.43 -0.82 1.68
CA ALA A 754 28.20 -2.23 1.38
C ALA A 754 27.28 -2.42 0.17
N ASP A 755 27.34 -3.61 -0.44
CA ASP A 755 26.39 -4.01 -1.49
C ASP A 755 25.02 -4.37 -0.88
N PHE A 756 25.01 -4.84 0.38
CA PHE A 756 23.81 -5.27 1.11
C PHE A 756 23.83 -4.84 2.58
N VAL A 757 22.66 -4.53 3.15
CA VAL A 757 22.47 -4.19 4.57
C VAL A 757 21.56 -5.17 5.30
N VAL A 758 22.09 -5.87 6.31
CA VAL A 758 21.32 -6.73 7.22
C VAL A 758 21.08 -5.99 8.53
N VAL A 759 19.83 -5.99 9.00
CA VAL A 759 19.47 -5.39 10.29
C VAL A 759 19.04 -6.46 11.28
N MET A 760 19.62 -6.43 12.50
CA MET A 760 19.27 -7.31 13.60
C MET A 760 18.56 -6.56 14.73
N PRO A 761 17.22 -6.47 14.68
CA PRO A 761 16.44 -5.89 15.76
C PRO A 761 16.17 -6.90 16.89
N HIS A 762 16.36 -6.47 18.13
CA HIS A 762 15.96 -7.22 19.32
C HIS A 762 14.62 -6.66 19.83
N TRP A 763 13.52 -7.41 19.65
CA TRP A 763 12.17 -6.84 19.71
C TRP A 763 11.03 -7.85 19.98
N GLY A 764 9.80 -7.34 20.14
CA GLY A 764 8.61 -8.18 20.27
C GLY A 764 8.28 -8.56 21.71
N ALA A 765 7.39 -9.54 21.86
CA ALA A 765 6.98 -10.06 23.16
C ALA A 765 7.59 -11.46 23.36
N GLU A 766 8.06 -11.73 24.58
CA GLU A 766 8.62 -13.02 24.96
C GLU A 766 7.58 -14.15 24.88
N TYR A 767 8.02 -15.35 24.50
CA TYR A 767 7.27 -16.62 24.51
C TYR A 767 5.98 -16.60 23.69
N THR A 768 5.99 -15.93 22.54
CA THR A 768 4.87 -15.95 21.61
C THR A 768 5.31 -15.95 20.16
N SER A 769 4.57 -16.69 19.32
CA SER A 769 4.69 -16.62 17.86
C SER A 769 3.94 -15.43 17.26
N VAL A 770 3.16 -14.70 18.07
CA VAL A 770 2.38 -13.54 17.65
C VAL A 770 3.29 -12.34 17.48
N ILE A 771 3.39 -11.86 16.23
CA ILE A 771 4.15 -10.65 15.89
C ILE A 771 3.40 -9.42 16.42
N THR A 772 4.10 -8.57 17.15
CA THR A 772 3.55 -7.34 17.75
C THR A 772 3.42 -6.19 16.75
N PRO A 773 2.53 -5.20 16.97
CA PRO A 773 2.45 -4.00 16.14
C PRO A 773 3.79 -3.26 16.01
N LEU A 774 4.54 -3.13 17.11
CA LEU A 774 5.87 -2.50 17.10
C LEU A 774 6.84 -3.21 16.14
N GLN A 775 6.86 -4.55 16.16
CA GLN A 775 7.70 -5.32 15.23
C GLN A 775 7.33 -5.03 13.78
N ARG A 776 6.03 -4.97 13.47
CA ARG A 776 5.56 -4.70 12.10
C ARG A 776 5.94 -3.30 11.64
N ASP A 777 5.69 -2.29 12.48
CA ASP A 777 5.96 -0.89 12.17
C ASP A 777 7.46 -0.64 12.01
N LEU A 778 8.29 -1.21 12.89
CA LEU A 778 9.73 -1.08 12.81
C LEU A 778 10.31 -1.88 11.62
N ALA A 779 9.82 -3.10 11.33
CA ALA A 779 10.25 -3.85 10.16
C ALA A 779 10.01 -3.08 8.86
N ARG A 780 8.81 -2.50 8.69
CA ARG A 780 8.48 -1.62 7.56
C ARG A 780 9.41 -0.42 7.51
N TRP A 781 9.61 0.26 8.64
CA TRP A 781 10.50 1.42 8.73
C TRP A 781 11.94 1.07 8.32
N LEU A 782 12.47 -0.08 8.77
CA LEU A 782 13.82 -0.56 8.42
C LEU A 782 13.97 -0.80 6.91
N VAL A 783 13.01 -1.50 6.29
CA VAL A 783 13.00 -1.73 4.83
C VAL A 783 12.93 -0.41 4.06
N ASP A 784 12.07 0.51 4.50
CA ASP A 784 11.94 1.85 3.89
C ASP A 784 13.23 2.69 4.03
N HIS A 785 14.10 2.38 4.99
CA HIS A 785 15.39 3.04 5.21
C HIS A 785 16.59 2.24 4.64
N GLY A 786 16.32 1.26 3.77
CA GLY A 786 17.35 0.57 2.99
C GLY A 786 17.93 -0.68 3.65
N ALA A 787 17.17 -1.36 4.52
CA ALA A 787 17.49 -2.73 4.91
C ALA A 787 17.23 -3.69 3.73
N ASP A 788 18.18 -4.58 3.46
CA ASP A 788 18.07 -5.65 2.47
C ASP A 788 17.71 -7.01 3.10
N ALA A 789 17.87 -7.15 4.42
CA ALA A 789 17.33 -8.25 5.21
C ALA A 789 17.09 -7.79 6.66
N VAL A 790 16.09 -8.37 7.31
CA VAL A 790 15.82 -8.15 8.74
C VAL A 790 15.77 -9.48 9.47
N VAL A 791 16.61 -9.65 10.49
CA VAL A 791 16.74 -10.89 11.26
C VAL A 791 16.57 -10.58 12.74
N GLY A 792 15.36 -10.78 13.26
CA GLY A 792 15.02 -10.42 14.62
C GLY A 792 15.39 -11.47 15.67
N SER A 793 15.37 -11.05 16.93
CA SER A 793 15.51 -11.91 18.12
C SER A 793 14.70 -11.35 19.30
N HIS A 794 14.87 -11.87 20.53
CA HIS A 794 14.21 -11.52 21.82
C HIS A 794 12.99 -12.36 22.19
N SER A 795 12.12 -12.71 21.24
CA SER A 795 10.87 -13.40 21.60
C SER A 795 11.10 -14.79 22.23
N HIS A 796 12.33 -15.30 22.22
CA HIS A 796 12.73 -16.65 22.66
C HIS A 796 11.92 -17.78 22.00
N MET A 797 11.19 -17.46 20.94
CA MET A 797 10.40 -18.37 20.12
C MET A 797 10.55 -17.97 18.67
N ALA A 798 10.75 -18.97 17.81
CA ALA A 798 10.76 -18.74 16.38
C ALA A 798 9.46 -18.12 15.90
N GLN A 799 9.59 -17.02 15.18
CA GLN A 799 8.47 -16.33 14.53
C GLN A 799 8.58 -16.50 13.02
N ARG A 800 7.44 -16.41 12.33
CA ARG A 800 7.38 -16.63 10.88
C ARG A 800 8.29 -15.68 10.10
N ALA A 801 8.68 -16.09 8.91
CA ALA A 801 9.36 -15.25 7.92
C ALA A 801 8.38 -14.74 6.86
N GLU A 802 8.67 -13.60 6.26
CA GLU A 802 7.95 -13.06 5.12
C GLU A 802 8.86 -12.21 4.21
N TYR A 803 8.40 -11.94 2.98
CA TYR A 803 9.05 -10.99 2.09
C TYR A 803 8.19 -9.74 1.95
N PHE A 804 8.75 -8.59 2.30
CA PHE A 804 8.13 -7.28 2.12
C PHE A 804 8.92 -6.49 1.08
N ARG A 805 8.29 -6.16 -0.05
CA ARG A 805 8.93 -5.45 -1.18
C ARG A 805 10.20 -6.11 -1.74
N GLY A 806 10.31 -7.44 -1.64
CA GLY A 806 11.50 -8.20 -2.02
C GLY A 806 12.52 -8.40 -0.89
N VAL A 807 12.31 -7.77 0.27
CA VAL A 807 13.22 -7.88 1.43
C VAL A 807 12.77 -9.00 2.36
N PRO A 808 13.63 -10.00 2.65
CA PRO A 808 13.37 -11.02 3.65
C PRO A 808 13.31 -10.43 5.07
N ILE A 809 12.29 -10.82 5.81
CA ILE A 809 12.07 -10.44 7.21
C ILE A 809 11.78 -11.70 8.01
N VAL A 810 12.67 -12.04 8.93
CA VAL A 810 12.49 -13.08 9.93
C VAL A 810 12.29 -12.38 11.26
N TYR A 811 11.09 -12.47 11.84
CA TYR A 811 10.79 -11.70 13.04
C TYR A 811 11.52 -12.16 14.29
N SER A 812 11.82 -13.45 14.39
CA SER A 812 12.64 -13.99 15.46
C SER A 812 13.14 -15.37 15.11
N LEU A 813 14.42 -15.61 15.34
CA LEU A 813 15.02 -16.94 15.26
C LEU A 813 14.86 -17.77 16.55
N GLY A 814 14.30 -17.18 17.61
CA GLY A 814 14.23 -17.83 18.93
C GLY A 814 15.60 -17.97 19.58
N ASN A 815 15.77 -19.01 20.40
CA ASN A 815 17.01 -19.27 21.13
C ASN A 815 17.94 -20.19 20.35
N LEU A 816 19.20 -19.80 20.17
CA LEU A 816 20.24 -20.72 19.74
C LEU A 816 20.79 -21.51 20.94
N TYR A 817 21.14 -20.84 22.04
CA TYR A 817 21.64 -21.49 23.25
C TYR A 817 21.22 -20.71 24.50
N PHE A 818 20.36 -21.30 25.34
CA PHE A 818 19.80 -20.63 26.52
C PHE A 818 19.58 -21.61 27.70
N PRO A 819 20.64 -22.04 28.39
CA PRO A 819 20.56 -23.00 29.49
C PRO A 819 19.80 -22.43 30.70
N ASN A 820 18.93 -23.25 31.32
CA ASN A 820 18.08 -22.98 32.50
C ASN A 820 16.68 -22.35 32.33
N GLN A 821 16.13 -22.22 31.12
CA GLN A 821 14.67 -22.05 30.95
C GLN A 821 13.88 -23.36 30.86
N SER A 822 14.31 -24.40 31.60
CA SER A 822 13.69 -25.74 31.64
C SER A 822 12.24 -25.78 32.18
N ARG A 823 11.63 -24.64 32.52
CA ARG A 823 10.18 -24.53 32.77
C ARG A 823 9.35 -24.31 31.50
N ILE A 824 9.97 -23.96 30.38
CA ILE A 824 9.31 -23.72 29.10
C ILE A 824 10.18 -24.38 28.02
N GLY A 825 9.86 -25.61 27.62
CA GLY A 825 10.73 -26.47 26.80
C GLY A 825 10.96 -26.01 25.36
N PHE A 826 11.67 -24.90 25.15
CA PHE A 826 11.89 -24.28 23.84
C PHE A 826 13.35 -23.82 23.64
N ASN A 827 14.31 -24.75 23.69
CA ASN A 827 15.50 -24.58 22.86
C ASN A 827 15.11 -25.00 21.45
N ASP A 828 14.48 -24.08 20.71
CA ASP A 828 14.29 -24.25 19.28
C ASP A 828 15.61 -23.87 18.62
N TYR A 829 16.66 -24.68 18.71
CA TYR A 829 17.96 -24.37 18.08
C TYR A 829 17.75 -24.07 16.58
N GLN A 830 17.83 -22.80 16.17
CA GLN A 830 17.64 -22.39 14.77
C GLN A 830 18.84 -21.62 14.25
N VAL A 831 19.22 -21.97 13.03
CA VAL A 831 20.17 -21.20 12.22
C VAL A 831 19.47 -20.83 10.93
N LEU A 832 19.56 -19.55 10.58
CA LEU A 832 19.11 -19.00 9.32
C LEU A 832 20.30 -18.94 8.36
N SER A 833 20.19 -19.55 7.20
CA SER A 833 21.11 -19.32 6.09
C SER A 833 20.50 -18.27 5.16
N LEU A 834 21.15 -17.12 5.05
CA LEU A 834 20.89 -16.13 4.01
C LEU A 834 21.87 -16.36 2.86
N ALA A 835 21.38 -16.96 1.78
CA ALA A 835 22.12 -17.08 0.54
C ALA A 835 22.08 -15.74 -0.23
N LEU A 836 23.21 -15.37 -0.81
CA LEU A 836 23.42 -14.10 -1.49
C LEU A 836 23.66 -14.33 -2.98
N ASP A 837 22.92 -13.61 -3.83
CA ASP A 837 23.27 -13.39 -5.24
C ASP A 837 23.43 -11.88 -5.47
N ARG A 838 24.60 -11.47 -5.94
CA ARG A 838 24.95 -10.05 -6.12
C ARG A 838 24.03 -9.30 -7.09
N LYS A 839 23.47 -9.99 -8.08
CA LYS A 839 22.60 -9.42 -9.11
C LYS A 839 21.13 -9.47 -8.69
N HIS A 840 20.74 -10.44 -7.86
CA HIS A 840 19.34 -10.80 -7.65
C HIS A 840 18.82 -10.62 -6.22
N GLY A 841 19.64 -10.65 -5.15
CA GLY A 841 19.21 -10.35 -3.77
C GLY A 841 19.57 -11.41 -2.72
N PHE A 842 18.80 -11.42 -1.62
CA PHE A 842 18.91 -12.38 -0.52
C PHE A 842 17.83 -13.45 -0.59
N PHE A 843 18.19 -14.68 -0.24
CA PHE A 843 17.28 -15.81 -0.15
C PHE A 843 17.44 -16.49 1.19
N ILE A 844 16.30 -16.89 1.77
CA ILE A 844 16.28 -17.48 3.10
C ILE A 844 16.16 -18.99 3.00
N LYS A 845 17.02 -19.71 3.73
CA LYS A 845 16.81 -21.09 4.17
C LYS A 845 16.88 -21.13 5.69
N CYS A 846 15.92 -21.79 6.32
CA CYS A 846 15.86 -21.89 7.78
C CYS A 846 16.14 -23.33 8.20
N TRP A 847 16.99 -23.50 9.21
CA TRP A 847 17.39 -24.80 9.71
C TRP A 847 17.06 -24.93 11.19
N ARG A 848 16.67 -26.13 11.61
CA ARG A 848 16.54 -26.55 13.01
C ARG A 848 17.44 -27.75 13.27
N ALA A 849 17.68 -28.08 14.53
CA ALA A 849 18.52 -29.22 14.93
C ALA A 849 18.15 -30.58 14.29
N ASN A 850 16.93 -30.74 13.75
CA ASN A 850 16.42 -31.98 13.15
C ASN A 850 16.05 -31.86 11.65
N GLY A 851 16.46 -30.80 10.94
CA GLY A 851 16.10 -30.59 9.53
C GLY A 851 15.85 -29.14 9.11
N GLU A 852 15.69 -28.94 7.80
CA GLU A 852 15.18 -27.71 7.18
C GLU A 852 13.72 -27.43 7.64
N TRP A 853 13.39 -26.16 7.90
CA TRP A 853 12.11 -25.70 8.48
C TRP A 853 11.19 -24.97 7.50
#